data_AF-A0A812XQ80-F1
#
_entry.id   AF-A0A812XQ80-F1
#
_cell.length_a   1.000
_cell.length_b   1.000
_cell.length_c   1.000
_cell.angle_alpha   90.00
_cell.angle_beta   90.00
_cell.angle_gamma   90.00
#
_symmetry.space_group_name_H-M   'P 1'
#
loop_
_entity.id
_entity.type
_entity.pdbx_description
1 polymer ?
#
loop_
_entity_poly.entity_id
_entity_poly.type
_entity_poly.pdbx_seq_one_letter_code
_entity_poly.pdbx_strand_id
1 'polypeptide(L)'
;MDPKEGRPGSRPGSAGSSTRPGSSRGVLASAGASISVKESLDILRDASKSTAKALEVQQDARAAVAGMKEAAERLEQATTAADSTSKMTSSLDEKWEEFKRKFDELNRMAVEKVMGLGGLSSSGLRPAERISVARAAQVLRRSRNLVVLTGAGISAESGIPTFRGADGFWTVGSKHYQPQELATWEKYNEMPAELWRWYQYRWGICRKAKPNAGHFALAELQKLVDGEFKLVTQNVDGLHLQAGTDASKLCEIHGRIDEMRCDERVEGACLYKVDLNDVANLERARATVMRTPEPAKEEKEECLPMCPKCGVRQRPKILWFDETYNEAFFHWKTVMDQMETCDVLLIVGTQLTTGGPRSMVRAAQKSGTIIIRMDTEVDLKDDATAGMLHLEGKSGEVLPNLLREVSRLRKEPFLAPLAPPPAPSPVASPAPRAPSPAPSSAPRAAARGSSTPAAARAPRAPSPGLREAKSSKSTAKVAAGGAVSPPAPRAPSRRKARAASSAGAPVGFFVYGTLRPDDDSQASWTKSFNEGMEAQAAYLPGASLYIDGRYPAVCFEETSCSVRGMLLTPSAEKAGLLAAKLSEADQIEGYPDLYSRTVATVLNDAGVATPAYVYHRTGKFDRASCERIADGDWLSRKRSS
;
A
#
# COMPACT_ATOMS: atom_id res chain seq x y z
N MET A 1 -40.54 -9.43 41.26
CA MET A 1 -40.29 -9.65 42.70
C MET A 1 -39.56 -8.41 43.20
N ASP A 2 -40.15 -7.80 44.21
CA ASP A 2 -39.77 -6.52 44.85
C ASP A 2 -38.85 -6.80 46.08
N PRO A 3 -38.35 -5.81 46.86
CA PRO A 3 -38.35 -4.34 46.66
C PRO A 3 -37.08 -3.56 47.15
N LYS A 4 -37.17 -2.21 47.06
CA LYS A 4 -36.49 -1.11 47.83
C LYS A 4 -35.15 -0.57 47.28
N GLU A 5 -34.96 0.73 46.98
CA GLU A 5 -35.24 2.02 47.69
C GLU A 5 -34.32 2.30 48.89
N GLY A 6 -33.80 3.53 49.15
CA GLY A 6 -34.04 4.85 48.53
C GLY A 6 -33.06 5.95 49.01
N ARG A 7 -33.43 7.25 48.84
CA ARG A 7 -32.65 8.46 49.24
C ARG A 7 -32.98 8.95 50.69
N PRO A 8 -32.98 10.27 51.09
CA PRO A 8 -31.87 10.94 51.83
C PRO A 8 -32.27 11.74 53.11
N GLY A 9 -31.30 12.39 53.79
CA GLY A 9 -31.50 13.48 54.80
C GLY A 9 -31.44 13.07 56.28
N SER A 10 -31.31 13.94 57.31
CA SER A 10 -31.00 15.39 57.36
C SER A 10 -30.92 15.95 58.82
N ARG A 11 -29.94 16.85 59.13
CA ARG A 11 -29.98 17.95 60.16
C ARG A 11 -30.14 17.55 61.67
N PRO A 12 -30.02 18.48 62.69
CA PRO A 12 -30.17 19.97 62.72
C PRO A 12 -29.00 20.75 63.39
N GLY A 13 -29.22 22.04 63.72
CA GLY A 13 -28.24 22.93 64.39
C GLY A 13 -28.90 24.10 65.15
N SER A 14 -28.11 25.03 65.72
CA SER A 14 -28.58 26.25 66.43
C SER A 14 -27.53 27.38 66.51
N ALA A 15 -27.98 28.62 66.70
CA ALA A 15 -27.18 29.87 66.86
C ALA A 15 -27.08 30.29 68.35
N GLY A 16 -26.33 31.31 68.83
CA GLY A 16 -25.44 32.31 68.21
C GLY A 16 -25.01 33.41 69.24
N SER A 17 -24.39 34.53 68.77
CA SER A 17 -23.99 35.77 69.55
C SER A 17 -22.82 35.64 70.57
N SER A 18 -22.03 36.68 70.93
CA SER A 18 -21.63 37.96 70.30
C SER A 18 -20.33 38.56 70.92
N THR A 19 -19.71 39.52 70.22
CA THR A 19 -18.92 40.70 70.72
C THR A 19 -17.62 40.59 71.57
N ARG A 20 -16.56 41.27 71.06
CA ARG A 20 -15.36 41.85 71.74
C ARG A 20 -15.74 42.99 72.75
N PRO A 21 -14.83 43.68 73.52
CA PRO A 21 -13.33 43.74 73.58
C PRO A 21 -12.75 43.52 75.01
N GLY A 22 -11.48 43.80 75.40
CA GLY A 22 -10.21 44.14 74.70
C GLY A 22 -9.36 45.27 75.37
N SER A 23 -8.02 45.30 75.13
CA SER A 23 -7.01 46.35 75.50
C SER A 23 -6.58 46.51 76.98
N SER A 24 -5.28 46.35 77.29
CA SER A 24 -4.37 47.47 77.69
C SER A 24 -2.93 47.05 78.13
N ARG A 25 -2.06 48.07 78.25
CA ARG A 25 -0.60 48.10 78.44
C ARG A 25 -0.03 47.49 79.74
N GLY A 26 1.07 46.73 79.63
CA GLY A 26 2.44 47.19 79.98
C GLY A 26 2.95 47.22 81.44
N VAL A 27 4.29 47.33 81.51
CA VAL A 27 5.18 47.67 82.66
C VAL A 27 5.80 46.51 83.46
N LEU A 28 7.13 46.61 83.59
CA LEU A 28 8.07 45.75 84.32
C LEU A 28 7.94 45.86 85.86
N ALA A 29 8.29 44.78 86.56
CA ALA A 29 9.10 44.86 87.79
C ALA A 29 9.84 43.53 88.04
N SER A 30 11.09 43.61 88.50
CA SER A 30 11.99 42.48 88.71
C SER A 30 11.86 41.86 90.10
N ALA A 31 11.92 40.52 90.20
CA ALA A 31 12.29 39.81 91.42
C ALA A 31 13.34 38.74 91.07
N GLY A 32 14.56 38.89 91.58
CA GLY A 32 15.64 37.93 91.36
C GLY A 32 15.55 36.77 92.34
N ALA A 33 15.42 35.55 91.82
CA ALA A 33 15.54 34.31 92.59
C ALA A 33 16.86 33.61 92.22
N SER A 34 17.63 33.22 93.23
CA SER A 34 18.87 32.45 93.05
C SER A 34 18.55 31.01 92.67
N ILE A 35 18.70 30.67 91.40
CA ILE A 35 18.54 29.30 90.89
C ILE A 35 19.62 28.40 91.51
N SER A 36 19.25 27.21 91.99
CA SER A 36 20.25 26.30 92.58
C SER A 36 21.20 25.76 91.50
N VAL A 37 22.39 25.31 91.91
CA VAL A 37 23.37 24.69 91.01
C VAL A 37 22.78 23.48 90.28
N LYS A 38 21.85 22.76 90.93
CA LYS A 38 21.20 21.58 90.36
C LYS A 38 20.17 21.95 89.28
N GLU A 39 19.30 22.91 89.55
CA GLU A 39 18.35 23.43 88.56
C GLU A 39 19.08 24.08 87.37
N SER A 40 20.19 24.79 87.62
CA SER A 40 21.04 25.34 86.57
C SER A 40 21.62 24.24 85.66
N LEU A 41 22.02 23.11 86.25
CA LEU A 41 22.52 21.93 85.53
C LEU A 41 21.44 21.24 84.71
N ASP A 42 20.22 21.15 85.23
CA ASP A 42 19.09 20.53 84.53
C ASP A 42 18.59 21.43 83.38
N ILE A 43 18.52 22.76 83.58
CA ILE A 43 18.26 23.75 82.52
C ILE A 43 19.32 23.67 81.42
N LEU A 44 20.61 23.58 81.77
CA LEU A 44 21.69 23.40 80.78
C LEU A 44 21.58 22.07 80.03
N ARG A 45 21.15 20.99 80.70
CA ARG A 45 21.00 19.67 80.07
C ARG A 45 19.82 19.63 79.11
N ASP A 46 18.71 20.30 79.43
CA ASP A 46 17.56 20.39 78.52
C ASP A 46 17.77 21.43 77.40
N ALA A 47 18.52 22.51 77.65
CA ALA A 47 19.02 23.40 76.59
C ALA A 47 19.98 22.66 75.63
N SER A 48 20.85 21.79 76.14
CA SER A 48 21.73 20.95 75.31
C SER A 48 20.94 19.98 74.43
N LYS A 49 19.90 19.31 74.97
CA LYS A 49 18.99 18.45 74.18
C LYS A 49 18.20 19.22 73.14
N SER A 50 17.68 20.40 73.46
CA SER A 50 16.93 21.22 72.49
C SER A 50 17.84 21.76 71.38
N THR A 51 19.09 22.11 71.71
CA THR A 51 20.12 22.51 70.74
C THR A 51 20.51 21.34 69.83
N ALA A 52 20.68 20.13 70.36
CA ALA A 52 20.95 18.93 69.56
C ALA A 52 19.80 18.63 68.59
N LYS A 53 18.55 18.69 69.06
CA LYS A 53 17.36 18.48 68.22
C LYS A 53 17.18 19.59 67.17
N ALA A 54 17.55 20.83 67.48
CA ALA A 54 17.57 21.91 66.51
C ALA A 54 18.65 21.71 65.43
N LEU A 55 19.82 21.15 65.80
CA LEU A 55 20.89 20.82 64.86
C LEU A 55 20.49 19.67 63.91
N GLU A 56 19.80 18.65 64.43
CA GLU A 56 19.24 17.54 63.67
C GLU A 56 18.20 18.03 62.64
N VAL A 57 17.22 18.83 63.08
CA VAL A 57 16.24 19.48 62.18
C VAL A 57 16.92 20.40 61.14
N GLN A 58 18.03 21.06 61.50
CA GLN A 58 18.81 21.88 60.57
C GLN A 58 19.60 21.03 59.55
N GLN A 59 20.04 19.83 59.92
CA GLN A 59 20.67 18.87 59.01
C GLN A 59 19.64 18.26 58.05
N ASP A 60 18.46 17.85 58.56
CA ASP A 60 17.35 17.37 57.73
C ASP A 60 16.87 18.44 56.75
N ALA A 61 16.74 19.70 57.20
CA ALA A 61 16.40 20.81 56.31
C ALA A 61 17.46 21.04 55.23
N ARG A 62 18.76 20.88 55.54
CA ARG A 62 19.83 20.96 54.53
C ARG A 62 19.80 19.78 53.56
N ALA A 63 19.52 18.56 54.02
CA ALA A 63 19.36 17.39 53.16
C ALA A 63 18.14 17.54 52.24
N ALA A 64 17.02 18.05 52.75
CA ALA A 64 15.83 18.36 51.96
C ALA A 64 16.10 19.46 50.91
N VAL A 65 16.84 20.53 51.26
CA VAL A 65 17.25 21.57 50.30
C VAL A 65 18.21 21.03 49.24
N ALA A 66 19.15 20.14 49.60
CA ALA A 66 20.00 19.46 48.64
C ALA A 66 19.19 18.58 47.67
N GLY A 67 18.25 17.78 48.18
CA GLY A 67 17.35 16.96 47.37
C GLY A 67 16.41 17.78 46.47
N MET A 68 15.93 18.94 46.94
CA MET A 68 15.16 19.88 46.11
C MET A 68 16.02 20.51 45.00
N LYS A 69 17.30 20.81 45.29
CA LYS A 69 18.23 21.32 44.27
C LYS A 69 18.53 20.26 43.21
N GLU A 70 18.78 19.02 43.62
CA GLU A 70 18.99 17.90 42.70
C GLU A 70 17.73 17.60 41.88
N ALA A 71 16.53 17.71 42.47
CA ALA A 71 15.27 17.62 41.76
C ALA A 71 15.06 18.77 40.75
N ALA A 72 15.48 20.00 41.08
CA ALA A 72 15.44 21.14 40.18
C ALA A 72 16.42 20.96 39.01
N GLU A 73 17.64 20.50 39.25
CA GLU A 73 18.64 20.18 38.21
C GLU A 73 18.13 19.05 37.28
N ARG A 74 17.48 18.01 37.84
CA ARG A 74 16.80 16.96 37.04
C ARG A 74 15.62 17.51 36.23
N LEU A 75 14.85 18.47 36.78
CA LEU A 75 13.74 19.10 36.07
C LEU A 75 14.24 20.02 34.94
N GLU A 76 15.32 20.76 35.15
CA GLU A 76 15.98 21.59 34.13
C GLU A 76 16.56 20.73 32.99
N GLN A 77 17.19 19.60 33.33
CA GLN A 77 17.62 18.60 32.35
C GLN A 77 16.43 17.99 31.58
N ALA A 78 15.33 17.66 32.27
CA ALA A 78 14.11 17.15 31.63
C ALA A 78 13.42 18.21 30.74
N THR A 79 13.46 19.48 31.12
CA THR A 79 12.91 20.59 30.33
C THR A 79 13.78 20.87 29.10
N THR A 80 15.11 20.81 29.24
CA THR A 80 16.05 20.91 28.11
C THR A 80 15.89 19.72 27.14
N ALA A 81 15.66 18.52 27.68
CA ALA A 81 15.31 17.34 26.88
C ALA A 81 13.96 17.53 26.16
N ALA A 82 12.94 18.08 26.82
CA ALA A 82 11.64 18.37 26.22
C ALA A 82 11.75 19.45 25.11
N ASP A 83 12.54 20.50 25.28
CA ASP A 83 12.80 21.52 24.25
C ASP A 83 13.57 20.96 23.05
N SER A 84 14.54 20.06 23.29
CA SER A 84 15.20 19.34 22.20
C SER A 84 14.25 18.39 21.48
N THR A 85 13.33 17.75 22.20
CA THR A 85 12.27 16.90 21.64
C THR A 85 11.28 17.72 20.83
N SER A 86 10.90 18.92 21.30
CA SER A 86 10.01 19.87 20.62
C SER A 86 10.60 20.35 19.27
N LYS A 87 11.89 20.71 19.26
CA LYS A 87 12.63 21.06 18.03
C LYS A 87 12.86 19.86 17.11
N MET A 88 12.95 18.64 17.65
CA MET A 88 12.95 17.43 16.84
C MET A 88 11.58 17.13 16.26
N THR A 89 10.48 17.35 16.99
CA THR A 89 9.12 17.16 16.46
C THR A 89 8.81 18.14 15.34
N SER A 90 9.16 19.43 15.46
CA SER A 90 8.99 20.37 14.34
C SER A 90 9.83 19.99 13.12
N SER A 91 11.08 19.54 13.32
CA SER A 91 11.92 19.02 12.23
C SER A 91 11.41 17.69 11.65
N LEU A 92 10.70 16.88 12.44
CA LEU A 92 10.07 15.64 12.00
C LEU A 92 8.79 15.93 11.20
N ASP A 93 7.99 16.91 11.60
CA ASP A 93 6.80 17.36 10.85
C ASP A 93 7.22 17.93 9.49
N GLU A 94 8.27 18.76 9.44
CA GLU A 94 8.86 19.26 8.17
C GLU A 94 9.35 18.10 7.28
N LYS A 95 10.09 17.14 7.84
CA LYS A 95 10.56 15.94 7.11
C LYS A 95 9.41 15.02 6.72
N TRP A 96 8.32 14.98 7.48
CA TRP A 96 7.14 14.17 7.23
C TRP A 96 6.28 14.75 6.11
N GLU A 97 6.09 16.06 6.06
CA GLU A 97 5.45 16.72 4.92
C GLU A 97 6.34 16.68 3.67
N GLU A 98 7.67 16.79 3.80
CA GLU A 98 8.57 16.56 2.66
C GLU A 98 8.56 15.09 2.18
N PHE A 99 8.49 14.13 3.11
CA PHE A 99 8.35 12.71 2.82
C PHE A 99 7.00 12.40 2.15
N LYS A 100 5.87 12.89 2.68
CA LYS A 100 4.56 12.81 2.03
C LYS A 100 4.63 13.37 0.61
N ARG A 101 5.16 14.58 0.43
CA ARG A 101 5.31 15.21 -0.88
C ARG A 101 6.10 14.32 -1.85
N LYS A 102 7.23 13.74 -1.40
CA LYS A 102 8.05 12.80 -2.17
C LYS A 102 7.37 11.45 -2.41
N PHE A 103 6.58 10.96 -1.47
CA PHE A 103 5.86 9.68 -1.53
C PHE A 103 4.62 9.77 -2.43
N ASP A 104 3.89 10.87 -2.39
CA ASP A 104 2.79 11.19 -3.29
C ASP A 104 3.31 11.48 -4.69
N GLU A 105 4.50 12.10 -4.81
CA GLU A 105 5.24 12.24 -6.07
C GLU A 105 5.68 10.88 -6.64
N LEU A 106 6.31 10.00 -5.85
CA LEU A 106 6.68 8.65 -6.26
C LEU A 106 5.45 7.78 -6.60
N ASN A 107 4.36 7.88 -5.85
CA ASN A 107 3.12 7.16 -6.13
C ASN A 107 2.39 7.71 -7.36
N ARG A 108 2.41 9.03 -7.57
CA ARG A 108 1.95 9.69 -8.80
C ARG A 108 2.75 9.17 -9.99
N MET A 109 4.08 9.20 -9.92
CA MET A 109 4.97 8.70 -10.97
C MET A 109 4.84 7.19 -11.21
N ALA A 110 4.65 6.38 -10.17
CA ALA A 110 4.40 4.94 -10.30
C ALA A 110 3.03 4.66 -10.93
N VAL A 111 2.00 5.46 -10.63
CA VAL A 111 0.69 5.37 -11.27
C VAL A 111 0.72 5.91 -12.69
N GLU A 112 1.45 6.99 -12.98
CA GLU A 112 1.67 7.53 -14.33
C GLU A 112 2.42 6.52 -15.21
N LYS A 113 3.47 5.85 -14.70
CA LYS A 113 4.15 4.74 -15.41
C LYS A 113 3.23 3.55 -15.70
N VAL A 114 2.24 3.28 -14.84
CA VAL A 114 1.21 2.24 -15.08
C VAL A 114 0.08 2.75 -15.98
N MET A 115 -0.23 4.04 -15.97
CA MET A 115 -1.24 4.69 -16.83
C MET A 115 -0.72 5.01 -18.24
N GLY A 116 0.59 5.06 -18.46
CA GLY A 116 1.21 5.24 -19.77
C GLY A 116 0.90 4.13 -20.80
N LEU A 117 0.30 3.02 -20.36
CA LEU A 117 -0.22 1.94 -21.22
C LEU A 117 -1.76 1.88 -21.29
N GLY A 118 -2.45 2.90 -20.75
CA GLY A 118 -3.91 2.96 -20.70
C GLY A 118 -4.40 4.34 -20.28
N GLY A 119 -4.21 5.34 -21.14
CA GLY A 119 -4.55 6.73 -20.86
C GLY A 119 -6.05 6.97 -20.67
N LEU A 120 -6.48 7.00 -19.41
CA LEU A 120 -7.69 7.68 -18.98
C LEU A 120 -7.27 9.00 -18.33
N SER A 121 -7.39 10.09 -19.09
CA SER A 121 -7.26 11.44 -18.55
C SER A 121 -8.29 11.68 -17.45
N SER A 122 -7.90 12.32 -16.35
CA SER A 122 -8.80 12.76 -15.28
C SER A 122 -9.85 13.78 -15.76
N SER A 123 -9.65 14.38 -16.94
CA SER A 123 -10.49 15.41 -17.58
C SER A 123 -11.91 14.99 -17.99
N GLY A 124 -12.47 13.94 -17.41
CA GLY A 124 -13.84 13.46 -17.65
C GLY A 124 -14.59 12.96 -16.41
N LEU A 125 -13.93 12.87 -15.24
CA LEU A 125 -14.60 12.54 -13.99
C LEU A 125 -15.26 13.77 -13.37
N ARG A 126 -16.36 13.57 -12.65
CA ARG A 126 -16.99 14.63 -11.84
C ARG A 126 -16.07 14.99 -10.65
N PRO A 127 -16.09 16.23 -10.15
CA PRO A 127 -15.40 16.58 -8.91
C PRO A 127 -15.82 15.69 -7.74
N ALA A 128 -14.96 15.53 -6.75
CA ALA A 128 -15.31 14.86 -5.50
C ALA A 128 -16.42 15.63 -4.76
N GLU A 129 -17.43 14.93 -4.24
CA GLU A 129 -18.60 15.53 -3.59
C GLU A 129 -18.72 15.04 -2.14
N ARG A 130 -18.79 15.94 -1.16
CA ARG A 130 -19.14 15.58 0.22
C ARG A 130 -20.65 15.36 0.33
N ILE A 131 -21.06 14.18 0.80
CA ILE A 131 -22.46 13.76 0.89
C ILE A 131 -22.90 13.51 2.34
N SER A 132 -24.21 13.47 2.58
CA SER A 132 -24.80 13.11 3.86
C SER A 132 -25.01 11.60 4.01
N VAL A 133 -25.14 11.12 5.26
CA VAL A 133 -25.50 9.72 5.57
C VAL A 133 -26.80 9.30 4.85
N ALA A 134 -27.80 10.18 4.81
CA ALA A 134 -29.06 9.92 4.09
C ALA A 134 -28.84 9.74 2.58
N ARG A 135 -27.94 10.53 1.97
CA ARG A 135 -27.60 10.39 0.55
C ARG A 135 -26.86 9.09 0.27
N ALA A 136 -25.90 8.70 1.11
CA ALA A 136 -25.23 7.40 1.00
C ALA A 136 -26.21 6.23 1.17
N ALA A 137 -27.15 6.32 2.11
CA ALA A 137 -28.16 5.30 2.34
C ALA A 137 -29.09 5.10 1.13
N GLN A 138 -29.44 6.18 0.41
CA GLN A 138 -30.19 6.08 -0.86
C GLN A 138 -29.43 5.34 -1.96
N VAL A 139 -28.10 5.51 -2.03
CA VAL A 139 -27.24 4.79 -2.97
C VAL A 139 -27.18 3.31 -2.57
N LEU A 140 -26.84 3.02 -1.32
CA LEU A 140 -26.73 1.64 -0.81
C LEU A 140 -28.05 0.86 -0.87
N ARG A 141 -29.22 1.51 -0.66
CA ARG A 141 -30.55 0.87 -0.86
C ARG A 141 -30.76 0.35 -2.28
N ARG A 142 -30.10 0.93 -3.28
CA ARG A 142 -30.24 0.55 -4.70
C ARG A 142 -29.15 -0.40 -5.18
N SER A 143 -28.08 -0.56 -4.41
CA SER A 143 -27.02 -1.52 -4.69
C SER A 143 -27.55 -2.95 -4.63
N ARG A 144 -27.22 -3.74 -5.65
CA ARG A 144 -27.35 -5.20 -5.63
C ARG A 144 -25.99 -5.87 -5.46
N ASN A 145 -24.92 -5.29 -5.98
CA ASN A 145 -23.57 -5.84 -5.94
C ASN A 145 -22.63 -4.88 -5.20
N LEU A 146 -22.58 -5.00 -3.87
CA LEU A 146 -21.82 -4.12 -2.98
C LEU A 146 -20.44 -4.71 -2.66
N VAL A 147 -19.38 -3.98 -2.99
CA VAL A 147 -18.04 -4.24 -2.46
C VAL A 147 -17.72 -3.21 -1.38
N VAL A 148 -17.35 -3.68 -0.20
CA VAL A 148 -16.82 -2.85 0.89
C VAL A 148 -15.31 -3.03 0.95
N LEU A 149 -14.53 -1.95 0.94
CA LEU A 149 -13.07 -1.97 1.09
C LEU A 149 -12.65 -1.26 2.37
N THR A 150 -12.10 -1.99 3.35
CA THR A 150 -11.66 -1.40 4.63
C THR A 150 -10.14 -1.29 4.74
N GLY A 151 -9.68 -0.29 5.51
CA GLY A 151 -8.29 -0.15 5.95
C GLY A 151 -8.17 0.15 7.44
N ALA A 152 -6.95 0.46 7.90
CA ALA A 152 -6.62 0.51 9.32
C ALA A 152 -7.47 1.51 10.13
N GLY A 153 -8.03 2.54 9.50
CA GLY A 153 -8.91 3.51 10.14
C GLY A 153 -10.18 2.91 10.75
N ILE A 154 -10.71 1.79 10.22
CA ILE A 154 -11.85 1.10 10.86
C ILE A 154 -11.46 0.46 12.20
N SER A 155 -10.19 0.07 12.37
CA SER A 155 -9.68 -0.60 13.58
C SER A 155 -9.10 0.38 14.62
N ALA A 156 -8.98 1.67 14.28
CA ALA A 156 -8.49 2.72 15.19
C ALA A 156 -9.32 2.79 16.49
N GLU A 157 -10.64 2.79 16.36
CA GLU A 157 -11.61 2.82 17.47
C GLU A 157 -11.62 1.51 18.29
N SER A 158 -10.93 0.47 17.82
CA SER A 158 -10.69 -0.79 18.54
C SER A 158 -9.35 -0.82 19.30
N GLY A 159 -8.62 0.31 19.34
CA GLY A 159 -7.32 0.42 20.00
C GLY A 159 -6.16 -0.18 19.22
N ILE A 160 -6.34 -0.46 17.93
CA ILE A 160 -5.26 -0.89 17.03
C ILE A 160 -4.66 0.36 16.37
N PRO A 161 -3.35 0.65 16.56
CA PRO A 161 -2.70 1.79 15.90
C PRO A 161 -2.86 1.74 14.38
N THR A 162 -3.16 2.88 13.78
CA THR A 162 -3.22 2.98 12.31
C THR A 162 -1.83 3.08 11.71
N PHE A 163 -1.72 2.95 10.39
CA PHE A 163 -0.52 3.37 9.67
C PHE A 163 -0.59 4.88 9.33
N ARG A 164 -0.90 5.73 10.32
CA ARG A 164 -0.91 7.21 10.24
C ARG A 164 -0.41 7.82 11.56
N GLY A 165 0.27 8.97 11.48
CA GLY A 165 0.58 9.83 12.63
C GLY A 165 1.70 9.35 13.56
N ALA A 166 1.97 10.11 14.62
CA ALA A 166 3.05 9.83 15.58
C ALA A 166 2.86 8.51 16.37
N ASP A 167 1.62 8.03 16.48
CA ASP A 167 1.27 6.81 17.24
C ASP A 167 1.26 5.53 16.39
N GLY A 168 1.66 5.61 15.11
CA GLY A 168 1.60 4.46 14.20
C GLY A 168 2.52 3.31 14.59
N PHE A 169 2.25 2.09 14.08
CA PHE A 169 3.00 0.85 14.39
C PHE A 169 4.53 0.90 14.18
N TRP A 170 5.06 1.97 13.61
CA TRP A 170 6.48 2.27 13.44
C TRP A 170 7.16 2.86 14.68
N THR A 171 6.46 3.62 15.53
CA THR A 171 7.10 4.23 16.71
C THR A 171 7.34 3.25 17.86
N VAL A 172 6.75 2.04 17.80
CA VAL A 172 6.93 1.00 18.82
C VAL A 172 7.66 -0.21 18.24
N GLY A 173 8.93 -0.35 18.64
CA GLY A 173 9.80 -1.49 18.30
C GLY A 173 10.95 -1.17 17.34
N SER A 174 10.96 0.01 16.72
CA SER A 174 12.00 0.41 15.76
C SER A 174 12.24 1.92 15.81
N LYS A 175 13.46 2.35 16.20
CA LYS A 175 13.88 3.77 16.10
C LYS A 175 14.46 4.14 14.73
N HIS A 176 14.57 3.17 13.81
CA HIS A 176 15.43 3.27 12.63
C HIS A 176 14.81 2.80 11.31
N TYR A 177 13.68 2.07 11.36
CA TYR A 177 13.05 1.45 10.19
C TYR A 177 11.54 1.65 10.15
N GLN A 178 11.03 1.96 8.97
CA GLN A 178 9.61 2.04 8.63
C GLN A 178 9.01 0.64 8.39
N PRO A 179 7.67 0.45 8.46
CA PRO A 179 7.05 -0.84 8.22
C PRO A 179 7.24 -1.34 6.78
N GLN A 180 7.44 -0.43 5.82
CA GLN A 180 7.81 -0.74 4.43
C GLN A 180 9.19 -1.39 4.31
N GLU A 181 10.09 -1.13 5.25
CA GLU A 181 11.46 -1.66 5.30
C GLU A 181 11.51 -2.95 6.13
N LEU A 182 10.63 -3.10 7.12
CA LEU A 182 10.53 -4.28 8.00
C LEU A 182 9.63 -5.39 7.44
N ALA A 183 8.52 -5.06 6.79
CA ALA A 183 7.58 -6.05 6.25
C ALA A 183 7.96 -6.43 4.82
N THR A 184 9.18 -6.96 4.65
CA THR A 184 9.73 -7.51 3.40
C THR A 184 10.31 -8.90 3.61
N TRP A 185 10.30 -9.72 2.57
CA TRP A 185 10.96 -11.04 2.59
C TRP A 185 12.47 -10.90 2.69
N GLU A 186 13.06 -9.89 2.04
CA GLU A 186 14.48 -9.56 2.19
C GLU A 186 14.84 -9.31 3.67
N LYS A 187 14.12 -8.42 4.37
CA LYS A 187 14.42 -8.11 5.78
C LYS A 187 14.16 -9.30 6.71
N TYR A 188 13.17 -10.14 6.40
CA TYR A 188 12.94 -11.40 7.13
C TYR A 188 14.06 -12.43 6.93
N ASN A 189 14.84 -12.36 5.86
CA ASN A 189 16.07 -13.17 5.73
C ASN A 189 17.24 -12.58 6.51
N GLU A 190 17.36 -11.25 6.52
CA GLU A 190 18.45 -10.55 7.23
C GLU A 190 18.33 -10.69 8.76
N MET A 191 17.13 -10.50 9.30
CA MET A 191 16.85 -10.50 10.74
C MET A 191 15.52 -11.21 11.08
N PRO A 192 15.44 -12.54 10.88
CA PRO A 192 14.20 -13.29 11.04
C PRO A 192 13.67 -13.27 12.48
N ALA A 193 14.55 -13.29 13.49
CA ALA A 193 14.16 -13.36 14.90
C ALA A 193 13.55 -12.04 15.39
N GLU A 194 14.15 -10.91 15.00
CA GLU A 194 13.71 -9.56 15.33
C GLU A 194 12.34 -9.25 14.70
N LEU A 195 12.18 -9.57 13.41
CA LEU A 195 10.90 -9.40 12.72
C LEU A 195 9.84 -10.37 13.26
N TRP A 196 10.23 -11.59 13.62
CA TRP A 196 9.30 -12.53 14.25
C TRP A 196 8.77 -11.98 15.58
N ARG A 197 9.64 -11.47 16.46
CA ARG A 197 9.24 -10.79 17.71
C ARG A 197 8.37 -9.56 17.44
N TRP A 198 8.66 -8.77 16.41
CA TRP A 198 7.83 -7.65 16.00
C TRP A 198 6.42 -8.10 15.58
N TYR A 199 6.29 -9.19 14.82
CA TYR A 199 5.01 -9.78 14.46
C TYR A 199 4.25 -10.35 15.67
N GLN A 200 4.94 -11.00 16.61
CA GLN A 200 4.35 -11.46 17.87
C GLN A 200 3.81 -10.31 18.74
N TYR A 201 4.58 -9.23 18.88
CA TYR A 201 4.15 -8.02 19.59
C TYR A 201 2.86 -7.46 18.98
N ARG A 202 2.84 -7.31 17.66
CA ARG A 202 1.68 -6.80 16.91
C ARG A 202 0.47 -7.74 17.00
N TRP A 203 0.66 -9.05 16.92
CA TRP A 203 -0.39 -10.03 17.16
C TRP A 203 -0.94 -9.95 18.59
N GLY A 204 -0.06 -9.74 19.59
CA GLY A 204 -0.46 -9.50 20.98
C GLY A 204 -1.34 -8.27 21.19
N ILE A 205 -1.20 -7.22 20.35
CA ILE A 205 -2.13 -6.08 20.29
C ILE A 205 -3.45 -6.52 19.66
N CYS A 206 -3.43 -7.08 18.45
CA CYS A 206 -4.63 -7.48 17.72
C CYS A 206 -5.49 -8.50 18.50
N ARG A 207 -4.85 -9.42 19.24
CA ARG A 207 -5.54 -10.44 20.07
C ARG A 207 -6.31 -9.84 21.26
N LYS A 208 -5.85 -8.70 21.77
CA LYS A 208 -6.51 -7.97 22.88
C LYS A 208 -7.65 -7.07 22.39
N ALA A 209 -7.55 -6.58 21.15
CA ALA A 209 -8.59 -5.75 20.54
C ALA A 209 -9.93 -6.48 20.41
N LYS A 210 -11.01 -5.70 20.27
CA LYS A 210 -12.37 -6.18 20.03
C LYS A 210 -13.01 -5.39 18.89
N PRO A 211 -13.92 -5.99 18.10
CA PRO A 211 -14.61 -5.26 17.05
C PRO A 211 -15.40 -4.09 17.65
N ASN A 212 -15.33 -2.94 16.99
CA ASN A 212 -16.12 -1.76 17.34
C ASN A 212 -17.45 -1.73 16.55
N ALA A 213 -18.28 -0.73 16.83
CA ALA A 213 -19.59 -0.57 16.20
C ALA A 213 -19.55 -0.48 14.65
N GLY A 214 -18.45 -0.03 14.06
CA GLY A 214 -18.27 0.03 12.61
C GLY A 214 -18.16 -1.35 11.98
N HIS A 215 -17.44 -2.27 12.64
CA HIS A 215 -17.32 -3.66 12.19
C HIS A 215 -18.67 -4.38 12.27
N PHE A 216 -19.37 -4.28 13.40
CA PHE A 216 -20.71 -4.85 13.56
C PHE A 216 -21.71 -4.27 12.55
N ALA A 217 -21.62 -2.98 12.24
CA ALA A 217 -22.48 -2.36 11.24
C ALA A 217 -22.29 -2.96 9.83
N LEU A 218 -21.06 -3.33 9.45
CA LEU A 218 -20.78 -4.00 8.18
C LEU A 218 -21.22 -5.48 8.18
N ALA A 219 -21.04 -6.19 9.31
CA ALA A 219 -21.53 -7.55 9.50
C ALA A 219 -23.08 -7.66 9.48
N GLU A 220 -23.79 -6.59 9.83
CA GLU A 220 -25.24 -6.49 9.60
C GLU A 220 -25.59 -6.02 8.17
N LEU A 221 -24.82 -5.09 7.59
CA LEU A 221 -25.06 -4.58 6.22
C LEU A 221 -25.06 -5.69 5.16
N GLN A 222 -24.20 -6.70 5.31
CA GLN A 222 -24.15 -7.86 4.41
C GLN A 222 -25.43 -8.73 4.37
N LYS A 223 -26.38 -8.48 5.28
CA LYS A 223 -27.71 -9.13 5.34
C LYS A 223 -28.79 -8.28 4.67
N LEU A 224 -28.48 -7.02 4.34
CA LEU A 224 -29.39 -6.05 3.73
C LEU A 224 -29.13 -5.81 2.23
N VAL A 225 -28.19 -6.54 1.63
CA VAL A 225 -27.92 -6.52 0.19
C VAL A 225 -28.64 -7.72 -0.45
N ASP A 226 -29.42 -7.47 -1.50
CA ASP A 226 -30.25 -8.50 -2.15
C ASP A 226 -29.48 -9.37 -3.17
N GLY A 227 -28.32 -8.90 -3.63
CA GLY A 227 -27.41 -9.61 -4.51
C GLY A 227 -26.07 -9.89 -3.81
N GLU A 228 -24.97 -9.73 -4.55
CA GLU A 228 -23.64 -10.03 -4.01
C GLU A 228 -23.12 -8.98 -3.03
N PHE A 229 -22.46 -9.47 -1.98
CA PHE A 229 -21.73 -8.65 -1.03
C PHE A 229 -20.36 -9.26 -0.79
N LYS A 230 -19.30 -8.44 -0.91
CA LYS A 230 -17.96 -8.77 -0.42
C LYS A 230 -17.38 -7.66 0.44
N LEU A 231 -16.79 -8.05 1.56
CA LEU A 231 -15.95 -7.20 2.40
C LEU A 231 -14.49 -7.56 2.13
N VAL A 232 -13.79 -6.66 1.47
CA VAL A 232 -12.36 -6.71 1.19
C VAL A 232 -11.64 -5.90 2.27
N THR A 233 -10.68 -6.49 2.96
CA THR A 233 -9.95 -5.82 4.04
C THR A 233 -8.44 -5.89 3.84
N GLN A 234 -7.80 -4.73 3.98
CA GLN A 234 -6.34 -4.61 4.13
C GLN A 234 -5.89 -4.97 5.56
N ASN A 235 -6.81 -5.04 6.52
CA ASN A 235 -6.46 -5.24 7.91
C ASN A 235 -6.22 -6.72 8.19
N VAL A 236 -5.12 -6.98 8.90
CA VAL A 236 -4.64 -8.32 9.24
C VAL A 236 -5.05 -8.75 10.66
N ASP A 237 -5.91 -7.97 11.31
CA ASP A 237 -6.32 -8.11 12.71
C ASP A 237 -7.44 -9.14 12.95
N GLY A 238 -8.16 -9.54 11.90
CA GLY A 238 -9.27 -10.49 11.96
C GLY A 238 -10.53 -9.96 12.67
N LEU A 239 -10.65 -8.66 12.93
CA LEU A 239 -11.80 -8.09 13.65
C LEU A 239 -13.13 -8.22 12.88
N HIS A 240 -13.10 -8.20 11.55
CA HIS A 240 -14.32 -8.44 10.73
C HIS A 240 -14.92 -9.82 10.97
N LEU A 241 -14.10 -10.86 11.02
CA LEU A 241 -14.56 -12.22 11.31
C LEU A 241 -15.09 -12.32 12.75
N GLN A 242 -14.42 -11.68 13.71
CA GLN A 242 -14.89 -11.59 15.10
C GLN A 242 -16.21 -10.81 15.25
N ALA A 243 -16.50 -9.88 14.34
CA ALA A 243 -17.76 -9.11 14.32
C ALA A 243 -18.95 -9.90 13.76
N GLY A 244 -18.71 -11.09 13.20
CA GLY A 244 -19.74 -11.91 12.56
C GLY A 244 -19.87 -11.69 11.05
N THR A 245 -18.89 -11.05 10.38
CA THR A 245 -18.83 -11.06 8.92
C THR A 245 -18.67 -12.50 8.43
N ASP A 246 -19.51 -12.89 7.47
CA ASP A 246 -19.50 -14.21 6.84
C ASP A 246 -18.17 -14.47 6.13
N ALA A 247 -17.49 -15.56 6.49
CA ALA A 247 -16.19 -15.92 5.95
C ALA A 247 -16.22 -16.16 4.43
N SER A 248 -17.36 -16.56 3.84
CA SER A 248 -17.54 -16.68 2.38
C SER A 248 -17.68 -15.32 1.67
N LYS A 249 -17.86 -14.25 2.46
CA LYS A 249 -17.99 -12.87 1.99
C LYS A 249 -16.78 -11.99 2.37
N LEU A 250 -15.82 -12.53 3.11
CA LEU A 250 -14.63 -11.81 3.57
C LEU A 250 -13.42 -12.13 2.68
N CYS A 251 -12.67 -11.10 2.28
CA CYS A 251 -11.41 -11.23 1.54
C CYS A 251 -10.30 -10.43 2.26
N GLU A 252 -9.49 -11.12 3.05
CA GLU A 252 -8.33 -10.55 3.75
C GLU A 252 -7.13 -10.44 2.79
N ILE A 253 -7.10 -9.38 1.97
CA ILE A 253 -6.15 -9.24 0.85
C ILE A 253 -4.69 -9.03 1.29
N HIS A 254 -4.45 -8.72 2.56
CA HIS A 254 -3.10 -8.67 3.16
C HIS A 254 -2.84 -9.85 4.11
N GLY A 255 -3.76 -10.82 4.19
CA GLY A 255 -3.66 -11.99 5.05
C GLY A 255 -4.03 -11.71 6.50
N ARG A 256 -3.48 -12.50 7.43
CA ARG A 256 -3.86 -12.52 8.85
C ARG A 256 -2.64 -12.65 9.76
N ILE A 257 -2.66 -11.93 10.88
CA ILE A 257 -1.52 -11.87 11.82
C ILE A 257 -1.52 -13.02 12.84
N ASP A 258 -2.64 -13.70 13.01
CA ASP A 258 -2.77 -14.95 13.79
C ASP A 258 -2.63 -16.22 12.93
N GLU A 259 -2.13 -16.06 11.70
CA GLU A 259 -1.81 -17.15 10.77
C GLU A 259 -0.36 -17.09 10.28
N MET A 260 0.26 -18.27 10.15
CA MET A 260 1.59 -18.50 9.62
C MET A 260 1.47 -19.36 8.36
N ARG A 261 2.34 -19.15 7.36
CA ARG A 261 2.46 -20.02 6.18
C ARG A 261 3.88 -20.58 6.04
N CYS A 262 4.02 -21.71 5.36
CA CYS A 262 5.34 -22.18 4.91
C CYS A 262 5.97 -21.10 4.02
N ASP A 263 7.26 -20.80 4.18
CA ASP A 263 7.95 -19.82 3.34
C ASP A 263 8.15 -20.36 1.91
N GLU A 264 7.20 -20.07 1.03
CA GLU A 264 7.11 -20.63 -0.33
C GLU A 264 8.28 -20.24 -1.25
N ARG A 265 9.06 -19.22 -0.88
CA ARG A 265 10.21 -18.76 -1.67
C ARG A 265 11.49 -19.56 -1.40
N VAL A 266 11.53 -20.34 -0.31
CA VAL A 266 12.71 -21.11 0.10
C VAL A 266 12.71 -22.49 -0.58
N GLU A 267 13.87 -22.91 -1.10
CA GLU A 267 14.02 -24.22 -1.73
C GLU A 267 13.71 -25.36 -0.73
N GLY A 268 13.00 -26.39 -1.19
CA GLY A 268 12.49 -27.47 -0.36
C GLY A 268 11.19 -27.16 0.40
N ALA A 269 10.65 -25.94 0.32
CA ALA A 269 9.36 -25.60 0.91
C ALA A 269 8.18 -26.36 0.25
N CYS A 270 7.10 -26.58 1.00
CA CYS A 270 5.88 -27.26 0.54
C CYS A 270 5.29 -26.68 -0.76
N LEU A 271 5.51 -25.40 -1.02
CA LEU A 271 4.95 -24.61 -2.12
C LEU A 271 6.04 -24.00 -3.02
N TYR A 272 7.29 -24.46 -2.90
CA TYR A 272 8.38 -23.96 -3.73
C TYR A 272 8.07 -24.18 -5.22
N LYS A 273 8.12 -23.09 -6.00
CA LYS A 273 7.78 -23.04 -7.44
C LYS A 273 6.34 -23.50 -7.78
N VAL A 274 5.40 -23.46 -6.82
CA VAL A 274 3.97 -23.70 -7.07
C VAL A 274 3.29 -22.41 -7.49
N ASP A 275 2.48 -22.44 -8.55
CA ASP A 275 1.62 -21.28 -8.88
C ASP A 275 0.47 -21.18 -7.88
N LEU A 276 0.48 -20.10 -7.11
CA LEU A 276 -0.51 -19.77 -6.07
C LEU A 276 -1.77 -19.08 -6.63
N ASN A 277 -1.85 -18.87 -7.94
CA ASN A 277 -3.05 -18.39 -8.64
C ASN A 277 -3.84 -19.52 -9.29
N ASP A 278 -3.22 -20.68 -9.52
CA ASP A 278 -3.90 -21.87 -10.03
C ASP A 278 -4.89 -22.41 -8.99
N VAL A 279 -6.15 -22.54 -9.42
CA VAL A 279 -7.27 -23.05 -8.63
C VAL A 279 -6.98 -24.47 -8.11
N ALA A 280 -6.22 -25.29 -8.86
CA ALA A 280 -5.83 -26.63 -8.44
C ALA A 280 -4.86 -26.65 -7.24
N ASN A 281 -4.13 -25.55 -6.99
CA ASN A 281 -3.14 -25.46 -5.91
C ASN A 281 -3.68 -24.80 -4.62
N LEU A 282 -4.89 -24.24 -4.63
CA LEU A 282 -5.42 -23.46 -3.50
C LEU A 282 -5.55 -24.29 -2.22
N GLU A 283 -6.06 -25.53 -2.31
CA GLU A 283 -6.18 -26.43 -1.16
C GLU A 283 -4.81 -26.83 -0.61
N ARG A 284 -3.88 -27.21 -1.50
CA ARG A 284 -2.47 -27.51 -1.14
C ARG A 284 -1.81 -26.34 -0.40
N ALA A 285 -2.00 -25.12 -0.90
CA ALA A 285 -1.44 -23.92 -0.31
C ALA A 285 -2.06 -23.60 1.06
N ARG A 286 -3.39 -23.59 1.16
CA ARG A 286 -4.13 -23.36 2.41
C ARG A 286 -3.82 -24.41 3.47
N ALA A 287 -3.57 -25.66 3.07
CA ALA A 287 -3.14 -26.72 3.97
C ALA A 287 -1.71 -26.55 4.53
N THR A 288 -0.97 -25.49 4.17
CA THR A 288 0.30 -25.11 4.85
C THR A 288 0.13 -24.00 5.89
N VAL A 289 -1.08 -23.44 5.99
CA VAL A 289 -1.40 -22.37 6.95
C VAL A 289 -1.60 -22.98 8.33
N MET A 290 -0.89 -22.42 9.32
CA MET A 290 -0.96 -22.79 10.73
C MET A 290 -1.34 -21.55 11.56
N ARG A 291 -1.73 -21.73 12.83
CA ARG A 291 -1.90 -20.59 13.74
C ARG A 291 -0.54 -20.01 14.15
N THR A 292 -0.49 -18.70 14.34
CA THR A 292 0.63 -18.01 15.00
C THR A 292 0.80 -18.59 16.42
N PRO A 293 1.96 -19.18 16.76
CA PRO A 293 2.19 -19.71 18.10
C PRO A 293 2.33 -18.59 19.14
N GLU A 294 1.92 -18.87 20.37
CA GLU A 294 2.13 -18.00 21.54
C GLU A 294 3.62 -17.63 21.67
N PRO A 295 3.96 -16.40 22.11
CA PRO A 295 5.35 -16.02 22.32
C PRO A 295 5.98 -16.84 23.45
N ALA A 296 7.29 -17.06 23.36
CA ALA A 296 8.03 -17.70 24.44
C ALA A 296 7.99 -16.86 25.72
N LYS A 297 8.19 -17.52 26.87
CA LYS A 297 8.24 -16.83 28.17
C LYS A 297 9.52 -15.99 28.32
N GLU A 298 10.61 -16.49 27.73
CA GLU A 298 11.91 -15.83 27.73
C GLU A 298 12.44 -15.71 26.30
N GLU A 299 13.08 -14.59 25.98
CA GLU A 299 13.57 -14.29 24.62
C GLU A 299 14.57 -15.34 24.08
N LYS A 300 15.32 -15.99 24.97
CA LYS A 300 16.28 -17.06 24.65
C LYS A 300 15.63 -18.38 24.20
N GLU A 301 14.34 -18.56 24.49
CA GLU A 301 13.54 -19.73 24.13
C GLU A 301 12.76 -19.50 22.82
N GLU A 302 12.73 -18.25 22.33
CA GLU A 302 12.01 -17.85 21.13
C GLU A 302 12.64 -18.47 19.88
N CYS A 303 11.91 -19.36 19.23
CA CYS A 303 12.35 -20.10 18.06
C CYS A 303 11.50 -19.72 16.85
N LEU A 304 12.12 -19.61 15.67
CA LEU A 304 11.38 -19.40 14.43
C LEU A 304 10.42 -20.60 14.18
N PRO A 305 9.12 -20.35 13.94
CA PRO A 305 8.18 -21.44 13.68
C PRO A 305 8.58 -22.21 12.41
N MET A 306 8.59 -23.55 12.48
CA MET A 306 8.99 -24.42 11.38
C MET A 306 7.77 -25.14 10.79
N CYS A 307 7.77 -25.36 9.47
CA CYS A 307 6.66 -26.00 8.79
C CYS A 307 6.62 -27.49 9.14
N PRO A 308 5.54 -28.01 9.75
CA PRO A 308 5.46 -29.40 10.18
C PRO A 308 5.44 -30.42 9.02
N LYS A 309 5.29 -29.96 7.78
CA LYS A 309 5.21 -30.80 6.58
C LYS A 309 6.55 -30.98 5.84
N CYS A 310 7.40 -29.95 5.82
CA CYS A 310 8.67 -29.98 5.07
C CYS A 310 9.91 -29.56 5.86
N GLY A 311 9.76 -29.14 7.12
CA GLY A 311 10.89 -28.71 7.97
C GLY A 311 11.54 -27.38 7.58
N VAL A 312 11.05 -26.69 6.54
CA VAL A 312 11.46 -25.31 6.19
C VAL A 312 10.77 -24.31 7.13
N ARG A 313 11.39 -23.16 7.40
CA ARG A 313 10.79 -22.11 8.25
C ARG A 313 9.40 -21.69 7.74
N GLN A 314 8.55 -21.30 8.67
CA GLN A 314 7.35 -20.54 8.40
C GLN A 314 7.64 -19.04 8.49
N ARG A 315 6.67 -18.26 8.02
CA ARG A 315 6.60 -16.81 8.13
C ARG A 315 5.14 -16.41 8.37
N PRO A 316 4.86 -15.21 8.90
CA PRO A 316 3.50 -14.69 8.97
C PRO A 316 2.80 -14.79 7.61
N LYS A 317 1.53 -15.22 7.60
CA LYS A 317 0.67 -15.22 6.40
C LYS A 317 0.17 -13.79 6.17
N ILE A 318 1.12 -12.91 5.90
CA ILE A 318 0.97 -11.47 5.67
C ILE A 318 1.53 -11.18 4.29
N LEU A 319 0.86 -10.32 3.51
CA LEU A 319 1.43 -9.78 2.28
C LEU A 319 2.52 -8.76 2.65
N TRP A 320 3.76 -9.04 2.26
CA TRP A 320 4.88 -8.12 2.40
C TRP A 320 5.00 -7.17 1.20
N PHE A 321 5.73 -6.05 1.37
CA PHE A 321 5.81 -5.00 0.35
C PHE A 321 6.56 -5.41 -0.91
N ASP A 322 7.44 -6.42 -0.80
CA ASP A 322 8.17 -7.07 -1.88
C ASP A 322 7.47 -8.35 -2.38
N GLU A 323 6.13 -8.39 -2.32
CA GLU A 323 5.31 -9.49 -2.82
C GLU A 323 4.19 -9.06 -3.75
N THR A 324 3.74 -10.03 -4.54
CA THR A 324 2.53 -9.93 -5.36
C THR A 324 1.36 -10.62 -4.66
N TYR A 325 0.16 -10.07 -4.89
CA TYR A 325 -1.08 -10.72 -4.49
C TYR A 325 -1.26 -12.05 -5.25
N ASN A 326 -1.91 -13.01 -4.62
CA ASN A 326 -2.26 -14.31 -5.21
C ASN A 326 -3.64 -14.79 -4.71
N GLU A 327 -4.24 -15.75 -5.40
CA GLU A 327 -5.56 -16.27 -5.01
C GLU A 327 -5.51 -17.19 -3.77
N ALA A 328 -4.46 -18.00 -3.61
CA ALA A 328 -4.33 -18.98 -2.53
C ALA A 328 -4.45 -18.36 -1.12
N PHE A 329 -3.74 -17.25 -0.89
CA PHE A 329 -3.63 -16.61 0.42
C PHE A 329 -4.35 -15.26 0.53
N PHE A 330 -4.60 -14.58 -0.59
CA PHE A 330 -5.04 -13.18 -0.61
C PHE A 330 -6.29 -12.93 -1.45
N HIS A 331 -6.92 -13.97 -2.01
CA HIS A 331 -8.21 -13.88 -2.72
C HIS A 331 -8.26 -12.87 -3.88
N TRP A 332 -7.10 -12.55 -4.46
CA TRP A 332 -7.00 -11.37 -5.33
C TRP A 332 -7.71 -11.52 -6.67
N LYS A 333 -7.75 -12.73 -7.24
CA LYS A 333 -8.54 -12.97 -8.45
C LYS A 333 -10.03 -12.85 -8.10
N THR A 334 -10.47 -13.48 -7.01
CA THR A 334 -11.85 -13.39 -6.51
C THR A 334 -12.29 -11.93 -6.28
N VAL A 335 -11.42 -11.09 -5.71
CA VAL A 335 -11.68 -9.65 -5.52
C VAL A 335 -11.82 -8.91 -6.84
N MET A 336 -10.92 -9.14 -7.80
CA MET A 336 -10.96 -8.45 -9.10
C MET A 336 -12.15 -8.91 -9.95
N ASP A 337 -12.49 -10.21 -9.96
CA ASP A 337 -13.70 -10.75 -10.59
C ASP A 337 -14.97 -10.08 -10.01
N GLN A 338 -15.03 -9.91 -8.68
CA GLN A 338 -16.16 -9.24 -8.03
C GLN A 338 -16.27 -7.75 -8.42
N MET A 339 -15.13 -7.07 -8.64
CA MET A 339 -15.11 -5.68 -9.08
C MET A 339 -15.71 -5.48 -10.49
N GLU A 340 -15.72 -6.50 -11.35
CA GLU A 340 -16.33 -6.41 -12.69
C GLU A 340 -17.86 -6.25 -12.65
N THR A 341 -18.50 -6.74 -11.59
CA THR A 341 -19.97 -6.72 -11.42
C THR A 341 -20.43 -5.74 -10.33
N CYS A 342 -19.51 -5.08 -9.65
CA CYS A 342 -19.73 -4.16 -8.54
C CYS A 342 -20.47 -2.88 -8.98
N ASP A 343 -21.62 -2.57 -8.37
CA ASP A 343 -22.38 -1.35 -8.65
C ASP A 343 -22.09 -0.21 -7.65
N VAL A 344 -21.67 -0.55 -6.43
CA VAL A 344 -21.21 0.40 -5.41
C VAL A 344 -19.95 -0.13 -4.70
N LEU A 345 -18.90 0.69 -4.68
CA LEU A 345 -17.68 0.46 -3.89
C LEU A 345 -17.70 1.38 -2.66
N LEU A 346 -17.93 0.81 -1.47
CA LEU A 346 -17.88 1.52 -0.18
C LEU A 346 -16.51 1.38 0.47
N ILE A 347 -15.73 2.45 0.45
CA ILE A 347 -14.37 2.53 0.99
C ILE A 347 -14.44 3.08 2.43
N VAL A 348 -13.78 2.43 3.39
CA VAL A 348 -13.88 2.73 4.82
C VAL A 348 -12.49 2.80 5.49
N GLY A 349 -12.12 3.97 6.00
CA GLY A 349 -10.93 4.14 6.85
C GLY A 349 -9.61 3.78 6.15
N THR A 350 -9.47 4.13 4.87
CA THR A 350 -8.25 3.86 4.09
C THR A 350 -7.80 5.09 3.31
N GLN A 351 -6.48 5.27 3.30
CA GLN A 351 -5.79 6.36 2.60
C GLN A 351 -5.54 6.05 1.12
N LEU A 352 -5.83 4.82 0.66
CA LEU A 352 -5.67 4.39 -0.73
C LEU A 352 -4.23 4.56 -1.28
N THR A 353 -3.23 4.46 -0.41
CA THR A 353 -1.81 4.60 -0.77
C THR A 353 -1.19 3.31 -1.34
N THR A 354 -1.78 2.14 -1.07
CA THR A 354 -1.24 0.84 -1.51
C THR A 354 -1.83 0.37 -2.85
N GLY A 355 -1.04 -0.37 -3.64
CA GLY A 355 -1.35 -0.69 -5.04
C GLY A 355 -2.62 -1.51 -5.29
N GLY A 356 -2.98 -2.42 -4.37
CA GLY A 356 -4.20 -3.24 -4.47
C GLY A 356 -5.48 -2.39 -4.39
N PRO A 357 -5.73 -1.69 -3.27
CA PRO A 357 -6.78 -0.69 -3.13
C PRO A 357 -6.88 0.32 -4.29
N ARG A 358 -5.74 0.86 -4.77
CA ARG A 358 -5.74 1.76 -5.95
C ARG A 358 -6.21 1.06 -7.23
N SER A 359 -5.94 -0.23 -7.37
CA SER A 359 -6.39 -1.02 -8.53
C SER A 359 -7.89 -1.31 -8.48
N MET A 360 -8.46 -1.55 -7.30
CA MET A 360 -9.92 -1.63 -7.11
C MET A 360 -10.61 -0.29 -7.45
N VAL A 361 -10.06 0.83 -6.99
CA VAL A 361 -10.57 2.18 -7.32
C VAL A 361 -10.53 2.45 -8.83
N ARG A 362 -9.41 2.13 -9.50
CA ARG A 362 -9.29 2.27 -10.96
C ARG A 362 -10.26 1.37 -11.72
N ALA A 363 -10.50 0.14 -11.23
CA ALA A 363 -11.51 -0.75 -11.80
C ALA A 363 -12.92 -0.11 -11.70
N ALA A 364 -13.29 0.37 -10.51
CA ALA A 364 -14.57 1.05 -10.26
C ALA A 364 -14.76 2.33 -11.10
N GLN A 365 -13.71 3.15 -11.25
CA GLN A 365 -13.75 4.33 -12.12
C GLN A 365 -13.93 3.96 -13.60
N LYS A 366 -13.32 2.86 -14.06
CA LYS A 366 -13.43 2.37 -15.45
C LYS A 366 -14.80 1.77 -15.75
N SER A 367 -15.44 1.08 -14.80
CA SER A 367 -16.79 0.51 -14.94
C SER A 367 -17.91 1.52 -14.70
N GLY A 368 -17.63 2.69 -14.13
CA GLY A 368 -18.63 3.66 -13.69
C GLY A 368 -19.37 3.29 -12.40
N THR A 369 -18.81 2.33 -11.64
CA THR A 369 -19.25 1.95 -10.29
C THR A 369 -19.28 3.17 -9.37
N ILE A 370 -20.32 3.33 -8.54
CA ILE A 370 -20.41 4.46 -7.61
C ILE A 370 -19.43 4.24 -6.45
N ILE A 371 -18.47 5.14 -6.27
CA ILE A 371 -17.51 5.06 -5.17
C ILE A 371 -17.98 5.97 -4.03
N ILE A 372 -18.18 5.38 -2.84
CA ILE A 372 -18.40 6.13 -1.60
C ILE A 372 -17.16 5.95 -0.72
N ARG A 373 -16.43 7.03 -0.40
CA ARG A 373 -15.29 7.00 0.52
C ARG A 373 -15.67 7.60 1.87
N MET A 374 -15.45 6.82 2.93
CA MET A 374 -15.65 7.23 4.31
C MET A 374 -14.32 7.25 5.07
N ASP A 375 -13.97 8.41 5.61
CA ASP A 375 -12.73 8.63 6.37
C ASP A 375 -12.94 9.80 7.35
N THR A 376 -12.06 9.96 8.34
CA THR A 376 -12.13 11.11 9.28
C THR A 376 -11.62 12.40 8.67
N GLU A 377 -10.82 12.30 7.59
CA GLU A 377 -10.23 13.41 6.86
C GLU A 377 -10.66 13.34 5.39
N VAL A 378 -11.21 14.44 4.86
CA VAL A 378 -11.72 14.51 3.50
C VAL A 378 -11.13 15.74 2.80
N ASP A 379 -10.13 15.50 1.95
CA ASP A 379 -9.75 16.47 0.92
C ASP A 379 -10.56 16.18 -0.36
N LEU A 380 -11.25 17.21 -0.86
CA LEU A 380 -12.03 17.17 -2.11
C LEU A 380 -11.25 17.75 -3.30
N LYS A 381 -10.05 18.29 -3.06
CA LYS A 381 -9.15 18.88 -4.06
C LYS A 381 -8.08 17.90 -4.55
N ASP A 382 -7.90 16.78 -3.86
CA ASP A 382 -7.04 15.68 -4.29
C ASP A 382 -7.63 15.03 -5.55
N ASP A 383 -6.92 15.14 -6.68
CA ASP A 383 -7.30 14.53 -7.97
C ASP A 383 -7.52 13.01 -7.86
N ALA A 384 -6.88 12.33 -6.91
CA ALA A 384 -7.10 10.90 -6.67
C ALA A 384 -8.50 10.59 -6.09
N THR A 385 -9.23 11.60 -5.63
CA THR A 385 -10.63 11.50 -5.16
C THR A 385 -11.67 11.85 -6.22
N ALA A 386 -11.26 12.26 -7.43
CA ALA A 386 -12.18 12.60 -8.51
C ALA A 386 -13.18 11.46 -8.79
N GLY A 387 -14.46 11.83 -8.90
CA GLY A 387 -15.59 10.93 -9.09
C GLY A 387 -16.14 10.27 -7.82
N MET A 388 -15.55 10.49 -6.64
CA MET A 388 -15.99 9.86 -5.39
C MET A 388 -17.00 10.70 -4.60
N LEU A 389 -17.88 10.02 -3.87
CA LEU A 389 -18.77 10.61 -2.88
C LEU A 389 -18.19 10.42 -1.47
N HIS A 390 -18.01 11.50 -0.72
CA HIS A 390 -17.32 11.47 0.57
C HIS A 390 -18.27 11.54 1.77
N LEU A 391 -18.13 10.59 2.69
CA LEU A 391 -18.71 10.64 4.03
C LEU A 391 -17.60 10.95 5.04
N GLU A 392 -17.70 12.07 5.74
CA GLU A 392 -16.73 12.45 6.77
C GLU A 392 -17.17 11.92 8.15
N GLY A 393 -16.24 11.30 8.88
CA GLY A 393 -16.44 10.92 10.29
C GLY A 393 -15.88 9.56 10.67
N LYS A 394 -15.96 9.23 11.96
CA LYS A 394 -15.48 7.96 12.52
C LYS A 394 -16.36 6.80 12.12
N SER A 395 -15.77 5.62 11.99
CA SER A 395 -16.45 4.42 11.49
C SER A 395 -17.46 3.84 12.47
N GLY A 396 -17.16 3.86 13.77
CA GLY A 396 -18.07 3.44 14.83
C GLY A 396 -19.25 4.39 15.05
N GLU A 397 -19.19 5.61 14.50
CA GLU A 397 -20.28 6.60 14.57
C GLU A 397 -21.11 6.61 13.28
N VAL A 398 -20.46 6.70 12.12
CA VAL A 398 -21.12 6.87 10.82
C VAL A 398 -21.76 5.58 10.30
N LEU A 399 -21.08 4.43 10.39
CA LEU A 399 -21.59 3.18 9.81
C LEU A 399 -22.87 2.67 10.50
N PRO A 400 -23.02 2.71 11.85
CA PRO A 400 -24.30 2.36 12.48
C PRO A 400 -25.43 3.31 12.09
N ASN A 401 -25.15 4.60 11.87
CA ASN A 401 -26.14 5.57 11.41
C ASN A 401 -26.60 5.27 9.98
N LEU A 402 -25.63 4.97 9.10
CA LEU A 402 -25.86 4.56 7.71
C LEU A 402 -26.66 3.26 7.63
N LEU A 403 -26.33 2.25 8.44
CA LEU A 403 -27.06 0.99 8.52
C LEU A 403 -28.52 1.20 8.95
N ARG A 404 -28.78 2.02 9.97
CA ARG A 404 -30.15 2.34 10.42
C ARG A 404 -30.95 3.02 9.31
N GLU A 405 -30.35 3.94 8.57
CA GLU A 405 -31.02 4.66 7.49
C GLU A 405 -31.27 3.76 6.26
N VAL A 406 -30.32 2.90 5.86
CA VAL A 406 -30.54 1.87 4.84
C VAL A 406 -31.68 0.93 5.26
N SER A 407 -31.68 0.48 6.51
CA SER A 407 -32.75 -0.37 7.08
C SER A 407 -34.11 0.32 7.08
N ARG A 408 -34.15 1.62 7.39
CA ARG A 408 -35.36 2.44 7.38
C ARG A 408 -35.91 2.58 5.96
N LEU A 409 -35.07 3.00 5.02
CA LEU A 409 -35.43 3.15 3.62
C LEU A 409 -35.86 1.81 2.99
N ARG A 410 -35.22 0.68 3.31
CA ARG A 410 -35.62 -0.65 2.79
C ARG A 410 -36.99 -1.13 3.29
N LYS A 411 -37.49 -0.61 4.42
CA LYS A 411 -38.86 -0.88 4.91
C LYS A 411 -39.93 -0.01 4.24
N GLU A 412 -39.54 1.10 3.63
CA GLU A 412 -40.46 1.91 2.84
C GLU A 412 -40.77 1.20 1.51
N PRO A 413 -42.02 1.24 1.02
CA PRO A 413 -42.32 0.78 -0.33
C PRO A 413 -41.43 1.52 -1.32
N PHE A 414 -40.94 0.81 -2.34
CA PHE A 414 -40.23 1.44 -3.44
C PHE A 414 -41.27 2.25 -4.22
N LEU A 415 -41.33 3.56 -3.99
CA LEU A 415 -42.12 4.45 -4.83
C LEU A 415 -41.68 4.21 -6.26
N ALA A 416 -42.61 3.73 -7.10
CA ALA A 416 -42.35 3.54 -8.51
C ALA A 416 -41.78 4.84 -9.09
N PRO A 417 -40.80 4.78 -10.01
CA PRO A 417 -40.37 5.97 -10.73
C PRO A 417 -41.63 6.69 -11.23
N LEU A 418 -41.73 8.00 -10.96
CA LEU A 418 -42.80 8.80 -11.55
C LEU A 418 -42.80 8.49 -13.05
N ALA A 419 -43.95 8.04 -13.56
CA ALA A 419 -44.08 7.74 -14.97
C ALA A 419 -43.56 8.96 -15.74
N PRO A 420 -42.68 8.77 -16.75
CA PRO A 420 -42.18 9.90 -17.52
C PRO A 420 -43.39 10.71 -18.00
N PRO A 421 -43.35 12.05 -17.92
CA PRO A 421 -44.47 12.86 -18.35
C PRO A 421 -44.85 12.42 -19.76
N PRO A 422 -46.15 12.25 -20.06
CA PRO A 422 -46.57 11.76 -21.36
C PRO A 422 -45.91 12.61 -22.43
N ALA A 423 -45.29 11.96 -23.41
CA ALA A 423 -44.58 12.64 -24.48
C ALA A 423 -45.49 13.75 -25.04
N PRO A 424 -44.99 14.99 -25.22
CA PRO A 424 -45.84 16.08 -25.69
C PRO A 424 -46.51 15.61 -26.98
N SER A 425 -47.85 15.63 -26.97
CA SER A 425 -48.66 15.19 -28.11
C SER A 425 -48.08 15.81 -29.37
N PRO A 426 -47.84 15.03 -30.46
CA PRO A 426 -47.21 15.56 -31.65
C PRO A 426 -48.00 16.79 -32.09
N VAL A 427 -47.33 17.94 -32.11
CA VAL A 427 -47.93 19.20 -32.57
C VAL A 427 -48.47 18.91 -33.95
N ALA A 428 -49.79 19.05 -34.11
CA ALA A 428 -50.46 18.69 -35.35
C ALA A 428 -49.76 19.41 -36.50
N SER A 429 -49.20 18.63 -37.43
CA SER A 429 -48.51 19.17 -38.59
C SER A 429 -49.41 20.20 -39.27
N PRO A 430 -48.89 21.38 -39.65
CA PRO A 430 -49.71 22.41 -40.28
C PRO A 430 -50.40 21.81 -41.50
N ALA A 431 -51.72 21.98 -41.57
CA ALA A 431 -52.54 21.33 -42.59
C ALA A 431 -52.00 21.63 -43.99
N PRO A 432 -51.96 20.63 -44.90
CA PRO A 432 -51.42 20.83 -46.23
C PRO A 432 -52.18 21.94 -46.95
N ARG A 433 -51.43 22.92 -47.48
CA ARG A 433 -51.99 24.02 -48.28
C ARG A 433 -52.84 23.45 -49.41
N ALA A 434 -54.08 23.93 -49.53
CA ALA A 434 -54.98 23.53 -50.60
C ALA A 434 -54.37 23.84 -51.99
N PRO A 435 -54.41 22.90 -52.95
CA PRO A 435 -53.99 23.17 -54.32
C PRO A 435 -55.02 24.06 -55.04
N SER A 436 -54.53 25.00 -55.84
CA SER A 436 -55.36 25.88 -56.68
C SER A 436 -56.15 25.08 -57.73
N PRO A 437 -57.36 25.53 -58.11
CA PRO A 437 -58.17 24.82 -59.10
C PRO A 437 -57.65 25.01 -60.53
N ALA A 438 -57.62 23.92 -61.29
CA ALA A 438 -57.54 23.90 -62.75
C ALA A 438 -58.86 23.31 -63.31
N PRO A 439 -59.28 23.67 -64.54
CA PRO A 439 -60.68 23.58 -64.95
C PRO A 439 -61.18 22.18 -65.31
N SER A 440 -62.50 22.10 -65.41
CA SER A 440 -63.32 20.89 -65.54
C SER A 440 -63.11 20.05 -66.80
N SER A 441 -63.27 18.73 -66.66
CA SER A 441 -64.26 17.99 -67.44
C SER A 441 -64.65 16.69 -66.73
N ALA A 442 -65.87 16.21 -66.97
CA ALA A 442 -66.54 15.18 -66.17
C ALA A 442 -66.67 13.82 -66.94
N PRO A 443 -67.54 12.87 -66.58
CA PRO A 443 -67.08 11.71 -65.81
C PRO A 443 -67.48 10.35 -66.40
N ARG A 444 -66.89 9.26 -65.91
CA ARG A 444 -67.45 7.88 -65.86
C ARG A 444 -66.42 6.92 -65.26
N ALA A 445 -66.77 5.76 -64.70
CA ALA A 445 -67.94 5.29 -63.94
C ALA A 445 -67.69 3.82 -63.56
N ALA A 446 -68.32 3.33 -62.48
CA ALA A 446 -68.52 1.90 -62.19
C ALA A 446 -67.22 1.05 -61.95
N ALA A 447 -67.26 -0.14 -61.35
CA ALA A 447 -68.15 -0.73 -60.33
C ALA A 447 -67.47 -2.02 -59.79
N ARG A 448 -68.08 -2.65 -58.76
CA ARG A 448 -68.22 -4.12 -58.51
C ARG A 448 -67.20 -5.07 -59.17
N GLY A 449 -66.61 -6.06 -58.50
CA GLY A 449 -66.97 -6.79 -57.28
C GLY A 449 -66.03 -8.00 -57.12
N SER A 450 -65.87 -8.55 -55.91
CA SER A 450 -66.42 -9.87 -55.49
C SER A 450 -65.74 -11.14 -56.04
N SER A 451 -65.57 -12.12 -55.13
CA SER A 451 -65.27 -13.58 -55.28
C SER A 451 -63.82 -14.10 -55.35
N THR A 452 -63.36 -14.59 -54.18
CA THR A 452 -62.77 -15.91 -53.80
C THR A 452 -62.73 -17.09 -54.82
N PRO A 453 -62.01 -18.23 -54.55
CA PRO A 453 -60.94 -18.52 -53.57
C PRO A 453 -59.76 -19.40 -54.08
N ALA A 454 -58.84 -19.74 -53.15
CA ALA A 454 -58.05 -20.98 -53.05
C ALA A 454 -56.86 -21.27 -54.01
N ALA A 455 -55.67 -21.45 -53.42
CA ALA A 455 -54.83 -22.67 -53.52
C ALA A 455 -53.55 -22.54 -52.67
N ALA A 456 -53.10 -23.63 -52.06
CA ALA A 456 -51.81 -23.69 -51.35
C ALA A 456 -50.67 -24.13 -52.28
N ARG A 457 -49.43 -23.62 -52.08
CA ARG A 457 -48.23 -24.28 -52.61
C ARG A 457 -46.93 -23.94 -51.86
N ALA A 458 -45.94 -24.80 -52.08
CA ALA A 458 -44.71 -25.00 -51.33
C ALA A 458 -43.51 -24.12 -51.82
N PRO A 459 -42.32 -24.16 -51.16
CA PRO A 459 -41.21 -23.22 -51.39
C PRO A 459 -40.22 -23.68 -52.47
N ARG A 460 -39.21 -22.84 -52.78
CA ARG A 460 -38.02 -23.23 -53.58
C ARG A 460 -36.77 -22.38 -53.27
N ALA A 461 -35.61 -23.00 -53.43
CA ALA A 461 -34.24 -22.45 -53.37
C ALA A 461 -33.79 -22.06 -54.83
N PRO A 462 -32.53 -22.16 -55.35
CA PRO A 462 -31.19 -22.41 -54.74
C PRO A 462 -29.93 -21.70 -55.36
N SER A 463 -28.76 -21.83 -54.70
CA SER A 463 -27.38 -22.10 -55.26
C SER A 463 -26.71 -21.14 -56.28
N PRO A 464 -25.42 -21.34 -56.70
CA PRO A 464 -24.34 -22.31 -56.31
C PRO A 464 -23.21 -21.63 -55.48
N GLY A 465 -21.92 -22.04 -55.34
CA GLY A 465 -21.03 -23.13 -55.83
C GLY A 465 -19.56 -22.87 -55.34
N LEU A 466 -18.48 -23.64 -55.62
CA LEU A 466 -18.25 -25.01 -56.15
C LEU A 466 -16.73 -25.38 -56.07
N ARG A 467 -16.35 -26.55 -55.48
CA ARG A 467 -15.11 -27.38 -55.73
C ARG A 467 -13.71 -26.78 -55.34
N GLU A 468 -12.60 -27.50 -55.09
CA GLU A 468 -12.21 -28.92 -54.78
C GLU A 468 -10.71 -28.95 -54.29
N ALA A 469 -10.01 -30.00 -53.81
CA ALA A 469 -10.28 -31.40 -53.44
C ALA A 469 -9.17 -32.01 -52.52
N LYS A 470 -9.48 -33.13 -51.84
CA LYS A 470 -8.65 -34.36 -51.60
C LYS A 470 -7.17 -34.26 -51.12
N SER A 471 -6.85 -34.78 -49.92
CA SER A 471 -6.27 -36.14 -49.64
C SER A 471 -4.78 -36.04 -49.24
N SER A 472 -4.13 -36.89 -48.43
CA SER A 472 -4.44 -38.22 -47.84
C SER A 472 -3.71 -38.43 -46.49
N LYS A 473 -4.13 -39.44 -45.70
CA LYS A 473 -3.38 -39.96 -44.53
C LYS A 473 -2.12 -40.73 -44.95
N SER A 474 -1.08 -40.77 -44.10
CA SER A 474 -0.48 -42.06 -43.66
C SER A 474 0.34 -41.91 -42.37
N THR A 475 0.57 -43.03 -41.70
CA THR A 475 1.28 -43.19 -40.42
C THR A 475 2.60 -43.93 -40.60
N ALA A 476 3.66 -43.55 -39.88
CA ALA A 476 4.77 -44.45 -39.55
C ALA A 476 5.56 -43.95 -38.32
N LYS A 477 6.42 -44.80 -37.76
CA LYS A 477 7.04 -44.72 -36.42
C LYS A 477 8.52 -45.14 -36.52
N VAL A 478 9.29 -44.87 -35.45
CA VAL A 478 10.57 -45.52 -35.04
C VAL A 478 11.88 -44.77 -35.34
N ALA A 479 12.78 -44.91 -34.35
CA ALA A 479 14.26 -44.78 -34.35
C ALA A 479 14.86 -43.53 -33.71
N ALA A 480 15.83 -43.79 -32.82
CA ALA A 480 16.63 -42.80 -32.12
C ALA A 480 17.95 -42.52 -32.87
N GLY A 481 18.52 -41.34 -32.63
CA GLY A 481 19.86 -40.95 -33.08
C GLY A 481 20.35 -39.80 -32.21
N GLY A 482 21.57 -39.91 -31.67
CA GLY A 482 22.09 -38.96 -30.68
C GLY A 482 22.48 -37.60 -31.28
N ALA A 483 22.38 -36.54 -30.47
CA ALA A 483 22.91 -35.22 -30.80
C ALA A 483 24.22 -34.98 -30.03
N VAL A 484 25.28 -34.66 -30.77
CA VAL A 484 26.63 -34.37 -30.26
C VAL A 484 26.71 -32.91 -29.79
N SER A 485 27.28 -32.67 -28.61
CA SER A 485 27.53 -31.31 -28.10
C SER A 485 28.73 -30.65 -28.83
N PRO A 486 28.63 -29.39 -29.28
CA PRO A 486 29.79 -28.63 -29.76
C PRO A 486 30.68 -28.14 -28.59
N PRO A 487 31.98 -27.92 -28.82
CA PRO A 487 32.96 -27.66 -27.76
C PRO A 487 32.98 -26.19 -27.28
N ALA A 488 33.24 -25.99 -25.99
CA ALA A 488 33.43 -24.67 -25.39
C ALA A 488 34.82 -24.08 -25.75
N PRO A 489 34.93 -22.76 -26.01
CA PRO A 489 36.21 -22.10 -26.24
C PRO A 489 37.03 -21.97 -24.94
N ARG A 490 38.36 -22.08 -25.06
CA ARG A 490 39.31 -22.06 -23.93
C ARG A 490 39.44 -20.67 -23.30
N ALA A 491 39.48 -20.62 -21.97
CA ALA A 491 39.80 -19.40 -21.22
C ALA A 491 41.33 -19.08 -21.28
N PRO A 492 41.72 -17.80 -21.43
CA PRO A 492 43.11 -17.37 -21.28
C PRO A 492 43.55 -17.31 -19.80
N SER A 493 44.86 -17.33 -19.57
CA SER A 493 45.47 -17.58 -18.26
C SER A 493 45.38 -16.41 -17.27
N ARG A 494 45.28 -16.76 -15.97
CA ARG A 494 45.28 -15.81 -14.84
C ARG A 494 46.51 -14.90 -14.85
N ARG A 495 46.29 -13.59 -15.00
CA ARG A 495 47.12 -12.53 -14.39
C ARG A 495 46.27 -11.78 -13.36
N LYS A 496 46.80 -11.62 -12.14
CA LYS A 496 46.15 -10.81 -11.10
C LYS A 496 46.16 -9.34 -11.53
N ALA A 497 44.99 -8.78 -11.83
CA ALA A 497 44.78 -7.34 -11.81
C ALA A 497 44.25 -6.94 -10.42
N ARG A 498 44.67 -5.78 -9.94
CA ARG A 498 44.41 -5.27 -8.58
C ARG A 498 43.34 -4.18 -8.65
N ALA A 499 42.66 -3.95 -7.53
CA ALA A 499 41.52 -3.02 -7.41
C ALA A 499 41.72 -1.62 -8.02
N ALA A 500 40.59 -1.01 -8.37
CA ALA A 500 40.42 0.25 -9.08
C ALA A 500 41.35 1.42 -8.66
N SER A 501 41.90 2.12 -9.66
CA SER A 501 42.37 3.51 -9.53
C SER A 501 42.38 4.22 -10.89
N SER A 502 41.84 5.45 -10.93
CA SER A 502 41.94 6.45 -12.01
C SER A 502 41.64 5.98 -13.45
N ALA A 503 40.36 5.80 -13.77
CA ALA A 503 39.90 6.02 -15.14
C ALA A 503 39.94 7.54 -15.45
N GLY A 504 40.40 7.91 -16.64
CA GLY A 504 40.40 9.31 -17.09
C GLY A 504 38.99 9.89 -17.25
N ALA A 505 38.90 11.18 -17.61
CA ALA A 505 37.60 11.80 -17.90
C ALA A 505 36.86 10.99 -18.99
N PRO A 506 35.59 10.59 -18.77
CA PRO A 506 34.84 9.78 -19.72
C PRO A 506 34.63 10.56 -21.01
N VAL A 507 34.84 9.90 -22.15
CA VAL A 507 34.68 10.53 -23.48
C VAL A 507 33.35 10.18 -24.16
N GLY A 508 32.56 9.30 -23.55
CA GLY A 508 31.34 8.75 -24.13
C GLY A 508 30.58 7.82 -23.17
N PHE A 509 29.61 7.09 -23.72
CA PHE A 509 28.80 6.09 -23.03
C PHE A 509 29.09 4.71 -23.58
N PHE A 510 29.21 3.70 -22.71
CA PHE A 510 29.14 2.32 -23.14
C PHE A 510 27.71 1.81 -22.96
N VAL A 511 27.04 1.57 -24.07
CA VAL A 511 25.66 1.12 -24.13
C VAL A 511 25.58 -0.32 -24.60
N TYR A 512 24.85 -1.13 -23.85
CA TYR A 512 24.67 -2.56 -24.13
C TYR A 512 23.19 -2.94 -24.27
N GLY A 513 22.26 -2.07 -23.86
CA GLY A 513 20.81 -2.25 -23.91
C GLY A 513 20.11 -1.54 -25.08
N THR A 514 18.89 -1.05 -24.84
CA THR A 514 18.06 -0.33 -25.82
C THR A 514 18.63 1.03 -26.25
N LEU A 515 19.65 1.55 -25.58
CA LEU A 515 20.40 2.73 -26.03
C LEU A 515 21.32 2.45 -27.23
N ARG A 516 21.59 1.18 -27.57
CA ARG A 516 22.40 0.83 -28.74
C ARG A 516 21.70 1.23 -30.05
N PRO A 517 22.40 1.80 -31.03
CA PRO A 517 21.81 2.16 -32.33
C PRO A 517 21.45 0.93 -33.20
N ASP A 518 21.96 -0.26 -32.87
CA ASP A 518 21.61 -1.54 -33.51
C ASP A 518 20.54 -2.36 -32.75
N ASP A 519 19.94 -1.84 -31.67
CA ASP A 519 18.82 -2.52 -31.00
C ASP A 519 17.49 -2.32 -31.76
N ASP A 520 16.84 -3.44 -32.05
CA ASP A 520 15.61 -3.54 -32.83
C ASP A 520 14.34 -3.59 -31.97
N SER A 521 14.36 -3.04 -30.75
CA SER A 521 13.16 -3.02 -29.86
C SER A 521 12.16 -1.91 -30.19
N GLN A 522 12.51 -0.99 -31.09
CA GLN A 522 11.73 0.22 -31.40
C GLN A 522 11.49 1.14 -30.18
N ALA A 523 12.40 1.10 -29.20
CA ALA A 523 12.33 2.00 -28.06
C ALA A 523 12.42 3.47 -28.50
N SER A 524 11.46 4.29 -28.03
CA SER A 524 11.25 5.66 -28.53
C SER A 524 12.42 6.60 -28.30
N TRP A 525 13.26 6.31 -27.30
CA TRP A 525 14.44 7.09 -26.96
C TRP A 525 15.68 6.76 -27.81
N THR A 526 15.78 5.57 -28.42
CA THR A 526 17.03 5.11 -29.07
C THR A 526 17.51 6.07 -30.15
N LYS A 527 16.59 6.54 -31.01
CA LYS A 527 16.90 7.49 -32.09
C LYS A 527 17.34 8.86 -31.56
N SER A 528 16.64 9.39 -30.54
CA SER A 528 16.99 10.66 -29.89
C SER A 528 18.38 10.57 -29.26
N PHE A 529 18.62 9.52 -28.48
CA PHE A 529 19.86 9.38 -27.72
C PHE A 529 21.09 9.31 -28.63
N ASN A 530 21.00 8.56 -29.73
CA ASN A 530 22.10 8.42 -30.69
C ASN A 530 22.30 9.64 -31.62
N GLU A 531 21.41 10.65 -31.60
CA GLU A 531 21.58 11.82 -32.45
C GLU A 531 22.82 12.66 -32.07
N GLY A 532 23.75 12.80 -33.01
CA GLY A 532 25.02 13.51 -32.80
C GLY A 532 26.11 12.68 -32.11
N MET A 533 25.89 11.37 -31.95
CA MET A 533 26.87 10.43 -31.40
C MET A 533 27.42 9.53 -32.51
N GLU A 534 28.72 9.27 -32.48
CA GLU A 534 29.40 8.25 -33.27
C GLU A 534 29.45 6.94 -32.48
N ALA A 535 29.17 5.81 -33.14
CA ALA A 535 29.07 4.51 -32.51
C ALA A 535 30.18 3.56 -32.98
N GLN A 536 30.90 2.97 -32.03
CA GLN A 536 31.91 1.93 -32.28
C GLN A 536 31.59 0.67 -31.45
N ALA A 537 31.78 -0.51 -32.02
CA ALA A 537 31.69 -1.76 -31.26
C ALA A 537 32.74 -1.79 -30.12
N ALA A 538 32.29 -2.20 -28.93
CA ALA A 538 33.11 -2.19 -27.73
C ALA A 538 32.73 -3.31 -26.75
N TYR A 539 33.64 -3.55 -25.80
CA TYR A 539 33.55 -4.57 -24.78
C TYR A 539 33.85 -4.00 -23.40
N LEU A 540 33.05 -4.38 -22.41
CA LEU A 540 33.29 -4.09 -21.00
C LEU A 540 33.86 -5.35 -20.31
N PRO A 541 35.18 -5.43 -20.04
CA PRO A 541 35.79 -6.58 -19.37
C PRO A 541 35.48 -6.60 -17.87
N GLY A 542 35.49 -7.80 -17.26
CA GLY A 542 35.28 -7.95 -15.80
C GLY A 542 33.81 -7.85 -15.36
N ALA A 543 32.90 -7.97 -16.32
CA ALA A 543 31.47 -7.81 -16.14
C ALA A 543 30.68 -8.92 -16.85
N SER A 544 29.50 -9.20 -16.33
CA SER A 544 28.51 -10.12 -16.91
C SER A 544 27.20 -9.39 -17.19
N LEU A 545 26.47 -9.86 -18.20
CA LEU A 545 25.16 -9.35 -18.59
C LEU A 545 24.05 -10.32 -18.17
N TYR A 546 22.99 -9.78 -17.57
CA TYR A 546 21.81 -10.52 -17.12
C TYR A 546 20.53 -9.91 -17.69
N ILE A 547 19.47 -10.72 -17.74
CA ILE A 547 18.09 -10.27 -17.97
C ILE A 547 17.41 -10.20 -16.60
N ASP A 548 17.13 -8.98 -16.14
CA ASP A 548 16.32 -8.73 -14.94
C ASP A 548 14.92 -8.22 -15.36
N GLY A 549 13.94 -9.12 -15.33
CA GLY A 549 12.59 -8.87 -15.82
C GLY A 549 12.58 -8.54 -17.32
N ARG A 550 12.50 -7.25 -17.67
CA ARG A 550 12.58 -6.75 -19.05
C ARG A 550 13.85 -5.93 -19.33
N TYR A 551 14.76 -5.82 -18.36
CA TYR A 551 15.88 -4.89 -18.39
C TYR A 551 17.23 -5.60 -18.58
N PRO A 552 18.14 -5.04 -19.41
CA PRO A 552 19.52 -5.51 -19.51
C PRO A 552 20.32 -5.08 -18.29
N ALA A 553 20.86 -6.01 -17.51
CA ALA A 553 21.58 -5.70 -16.29
C ALA A 553 23.08 -6.07 -16.38
N VAL A 554 23.96 -5.08 -16.58
CA VAL A 554 25.41 -5.25 -16.36
C VAL A 554 25.68 -5.37 -14.86
N CYS A 555 26.47 -6.37 -14.47
CA CYS A 555 27.05 -6.49 -13.14
C CYS A 555 28.58 -6.58 -13.26
N PHE A 556 29.29 -5.71 -12.54
CA PHE A 556 30.74 -5.85 -12.29
C PHE A 556 30.97 -6.93 -11.24
N GLU A 557 31.85 -7.89 -11.54
CA GLU A 557 32.08 -9.06 -10.67
C GLU A 557 33.47 -9.70 -10.81
N GLU A 558 34.45 -8.98 -11.38
CA GLU A 558 35.84 -9.43 -11.59
C GLU A 558 35.96 -10.80 -12.32
N THR A 559 34.98 -11.14 -13.15
CA THR A 559 34.95 -12.38 -13.91
C THR A 559 35.85 -12.32 -15.15
N SER A 560 36.14 -13.49 -15.74
CA SER A 560 36.74 -13.57 -17.08
C SER A 560 35.73 -13.31 -18.21
N CYS A 561 34.53 -12.82 -17.88
CA CYS A 561 33.51 -12.48 -18.86
C CYS A 561 33.69 -11.04 -19.36
N SER A 562 33.11 -10.75 -20.52
CA SER A 562 32.95 -9.39 -21.01
C SER A 562 31.54 -9.20 -21.55
N VAL A 563 31.04 -7.97 -21.43
CA VAL A 563 29.75 -7.57 -22.01
C VAL A 563 30.01 -6.88 -23.35
N ARG A 564 29.24 -7.25 -24.37
CA ARG A 564 29.28 -6.65 -25.70
C ARG A 564 28.31 -5.48 -25.79
N GLY A 565 28.72 -4.42 -26.46
CA GLY A 565 27.90 -3.23 -26.67
C GLY A 565 28.55 -2.28 -27.64
N MET A 566 28.17 -1.01 -27.55
CA MET A 566 28.76 0.07 -28.33
C MET A 566 29.26 1.17 -27.42
N LEU A 567 30.43 1.72 -27.77
CA LEU A 567 30.91 2.99 -27.26
C LEU A 567 30.30 4.09 -28.13
N LEU A 568 29.53 4.98 -27.51
CA LEU A 568 28.97 6.18 -28.13
C LEU A 568 29.76 7.41 -27.68
N THR A 569 30.46 8.06 -28.60
CA THR A 569 31.19 9.31 -28.37
C THR A 569 30.50 10.46 -29.12
N PRO A 570 30.47 11.70 -28.60
CA PRO A 570 30.03 12.84 -29.39
C PRO A 570 30.87 12.97 -30.67
N SER A 571 30.24 13.33 -31.79
CA SER A 571 31.01 13.61 -33.01
C SER A 571 31.96 14.80 -32.82
N ALA A 572 33.02 14.88 -33.63
CA ALA A 572 34.05 15.91 -33.49
C ALA A 572 33.51 17.35 -33.50
N GLU A 573 32.38 17.59 -34.19
CA GLU A 573 31.68 18.88 -34.27
C GLU A 573 30.80 19.20 -33.04
N LYS A 574 30.56 18.22 -32.17
CA LYS A 574 29.60 18.28 -31.05
C LYS A 574 30.23 17.97 -29.69
N ALA A 575 31.50 18.32 -29.47
CA ALA A 575 32.24 18.00 -28.24
C ALA A 575 31.54 18.40 -26.91
N GLY A 576 30.69 19.44 -26.90
CA GLY A 576 29.90 19.85 -25.73
C GLY A 576 28.65 18.99 -25.44
N LEU A 577 28.27 18.08 -26.33
CA LEU A 577 27.04 17.29 -26.25
C LEU A 577 27.04 16.26 -25.11
N LEU A 578 28.21 15.82 -24.66
CA LEU A 578 28.36 14.76 -23.65
C LEU A 578 27.59 15.06 -22.35
N ALA A 579 27.61 16.30 -21.88
CA ALA A 579 26.92 16.70 -20.64
C ALA A 579 25.38 16.71 -20.80
N ALA A 580 24.87 17.12 -21.96
CA ALA A 580 23.44 17.06 -22.26
C ALA A 580 22.96 15.61 -22.38
N LYS A 581 23.72 14.77 -23.09
CA LYS A 581 23.46 13.33 -23.21
C LYS A 581 23.58 12.60 -21.87
N LEU A 582 24.39 13.09 -20.94
CA LEU A 582 24.49 12.50 -19.60
C LEU A 582 23.17 12.64 -18.83
N SER A 583 22.52 13.80 -18.92
CA SER A 583 21.20 14.04 -18.33
C SER A 583 20.09 13.24 -19.04
N GLU A 584 20.14 13.14 -20.38
CA GLU A 584 19.21 12.28 -21.15
C GLU A 584 19.36 10.80 -20.75
N ALA A 585 20.59 10.31 -20.60
CA ALA A 585 20.87 8.95 -20.17
C ALA A 585 20.45 8.68 -18.72
N ASP A 586 20.66 9.63 -17.79
CA ASP A 586 20.20 9.49 -16.39
C ASP A 586 18.68 9.30 -16.31
N GLN A 587 17.92 10.01 -17.17
CA GLN A 587 16.46 9.87 -17.24
C GLN A 587 16.02 8.54 -17.86
N ILE A 588 16.67 8.10 -18.94
CA ILE A 588 16.33 6.84 -19.64
C ILE A 588 16.66 5.63 -18.75
N GLU A 589 17.85 5.61 -18.15
CA GLU A 589 18.34 4.52 -17.29
C GLU A 589 17.90 4.71 -15.82
N GLY A 590 17.05 5.70 -15.51
CA GLY A 590 16.48 5.91 -14.19
C GLY A 590 17.52 6.02 -13.05
N TYR A 591 18.64 6.69 -13.30
CA TYR A 591 19.70 6.91 -12.31
C TYR A 591 19.27 7.97 -11.28
N PRO A 592 19.60 7.81 -9.97
CA PRO A 592 20.41 6.75 -9.37
C PRO A 592 19.58 5.57 -8.81
N ASP A 593 18.31 5.43 -9.18
CA ASP A 593 17.40 4.45 -8.56
C ASP A 593 17.49 3.08 -9.24
N LEU A 594 17.23 3.00 -10.54
CA LEU A 594 17.18 1.73 -11.30
C LEU A 594 18.59 1.22 -11.67
N TYR A 595 19.44 2.09 -12.22
CA TYR A 595 20.84 1.81 -12.51
C TYR A 595 21.77 2.68 -11.64
N SER A 596 22.92 2.14 -11.30
CA SER A 596 24.09 2.90 -10.86
C SER A 596 24.87 3.36 -12.09
N ARG A 597 25.62 4.45 -11.98
CA ARG A 597 26.48 4.97 -13.05
C ARG A 597 27.92 5.09 -12.57
N THR A 598 28.84 4.48 -13.29
CA THR A 598 30.28 4.55 -13.02
C THR A 598 31.04 4.90 -14.29
N VAL A 599 32.22 5.52 -14.14
CA VAL A 599 33.19 5.57 -15.24
C VAL A 599 34.01 4.28 -15.21
N ALA A 600 34.00 3.53 -16.30
CA ALA A 600 34.79 2.31 -16.45
C ALA A 600 35.55 2.31 -17.78
N THR A 601 36.61 1.52 -17.84
CA THR A 601 37.39 1.32 -19.05
C THR A 601 36.73 0.29 -19.96
N VAL A 602 36.39 0.70 -21.18
CA VAL A 602 35.93 -0.20 -22.24
C VAL A 602 37.01 -0.38 -23.30
N LEU A 603 36.98 -1.52 -23.99
CA LEU A 603 37.92 -1.88 -25.05
C LEU A 603 37.17 -1.92 -26.39
N ASN A 604 37.66 -1.25 -27.42
CA ASN A 604 37.15 -1.47 -28.79
C ASN A 604 37.77 -2.74 -29.42
N ASP A 605 37.37 -3.08 -30.65
CA ASP A 605 37.89 -4.26 -31.38
C ASP A 605 39.43 -4.26 -31.54
N ALA A 606 40.07 -3.10 -31.55
CA ALA A 606 41.53 -2.95 -31.60
C ALA A 606 42.21 -3.05 -30.22
N GLY A 607 41.44 -3.31 -29.15
CA GLY A 607 41.93 -3.38 -27.77
C GLY A 607 42.28 -2.03 -27.15
N VAL A 608 41.88 -0.91 -27.77
CA VAL A 608 42.15 0.44 -27.24
C VAL A 608 41.26 0.70 -26.03
N ALA A 609 41.89 1.05 -24.91
CA ALA A 609 41.24 1.32 -23.64
C ALA A 609 40.72 2.75 -23.56
N THR A 610 39.41 2.90 -23.38
CA THR A 610 38.72 4.20 -23.37
C THR A 610 37.83 4.33 -22.13
N PRO A 611 37.90 5.42 -21.35
CA PRO A 611 36.98 5.65 -20.23
C PRO A 611 35.60 6.08 -20.75
N ALA A 612 34.55 5.42 -20.28
CA ALA A 612 33.17 5.72 -20.64
C ALA A 612 32.23 5.62 -19.43
N TYR A 613 31.11 6.35 -19.49
CA TYR A 613 30.00 6.14 -18.56
C TYR A 613 29.35 4.78 -18.84
N VAL A 614 29.24 3.97 -17.79
CA VAL A 614 28.53 2.68 -17.79
C VAL A 614 27.39 2.79 -16.78
N TYR A 615 26.16 2.56 -17.25
CA TYR A 615 25.03 2.27 -16.38
C TYR A 615 25.06 0.78 -16.04
N HIS A 616 24.94 0.41 -14.78
CA HIS A 616 25.07 -0.97 -14.31
C HIS A 616 24.18 -1.20 -13.08
N ARG A 617 23.90 -2.46 -12.76
CA ARG A 617 23.03 -2.86 -11.64
C ARG A 617 23.76 -3.73 -10.62
N THR A 618 25.07 -3.55 -10.49
CA THR A 618 25.87 -4.19 -9.43
C THR A 618 25.25 -3.92 -8.06
N GLY A 619 24.81 -4.97 -7.38
CA GLY A 619 24.14 -4.86 -6.06
C GLY A 619 22.70 -4.33 -6.10
N LYS A 620 22.05 -4.28 -7.27
CA LYS A 620 20.67 -3.76 -7.46
C LYS A 620 19.66 -4.80 -7.94
N PHE A 621 20.03 -6.08 -7.95
CA PHE A 621 19.17 -7.22 -8.26
C PHE A 621 19.80 -8.50 -7.70
N ASP A 622 18.97 -9.51 -7.45
CA ASP A 622 19.47 -10.86 -7.14
C ASP A 622 19.87 -11.58 -8.44
N ARG A 623 21.17 -11.82 -8.61
CA ARG A 623 21.71 -12.56 -9.76
C ARG A 623 21.20 -14.00 -9.84
N ALA A 624 20.76 -14.63 -8.75
CA ALA A 624 20.21 -15.97 -8.77
C ALA A 624 18.78 -16.03 -9.36
N SER A 625 18.05 -14.91 -9.34
CA SER A 625 16.72 -14.80 -9.95
C SER A 625 16.73 -14.36 -11.42
N CYS A 626 17.89 -13.97 -11.97
CA CYS A 626 18.03 -13.40 -13.32
C CYS A 626 18.73 -14.35 -14.31
N GLU A 627 18.27 -14.36 -15.56
CA GLU A 627 18.90 -15.18 -16.61
C GLU A 627 20.20 -14.52 -17.08
N ARG A 628 21.35 -15.19 -16.95
CA ARG A 628 22.62 -14.67 -17.48
C ARG A 628 22.69 -14.87 -18.99
N ILE A 629 22.96 -13.79 -19.72
CA ILE A 629 23.24 -13.87 -21.16
C ILE A 629 24.66 -14.43 -21.34
N ALA A 630 24.75 -15.63 -21.93
CA ALA A 630 25.95 -16.45 -21.90
C ALA A 630 27.15 -15.87 -22.67
N ASP A 631 26.88 -15.19 -23.79
CA ASP A 631 27.88 -14.53 -24.66
C ASP A 631 28.09 -13.04 -24.36
N GLY A 632 27.35 -12.50 -23.40
CA GLY A 632 27.42 -11.11 -22.97
C GLY A 632 26.78 -10.10 -23.93
N ASP A 633 26.02 -10.52 -24.95
CA ASP A 633 25.40 -9.61 -25.92
C ASP A 633 23.87 -9.51 -25.75
N TRP A 634 23.34 -8.32 -25.45
CA TRP A 634 21.90 -8.12 -25.31
C TRP A 634 21.08 -8.52 -26.54
N LEU A 635 21.66 -8.47 -27.74
CA LEU A 635 20.96 -8.86 -28.97
C LEU A 635 20.85 -10.39 -29.14
N SER A 636 21.60 -11.19 -28.38
CA SER A 636 21.47 -12.65 -28.38
C SER A 636 20.27 -13.16 -27.56
N ARG A 637 19.58 -12.27 -26.82
CA ARG A 637 18.42 -12.61 -25.99
C ARG A 637 17.30 -13.26 -26.81
N LYS A 638 16.72 -14.35 -26.30
CA LYS A 638 15.49 -14.90 -26.88
C LYS A 638 14.33 -13.96 -26.56
N ARG A 639 13.80 -13.28 -27.58
CA ARG A 639 12.55 -12.52 -27.48
C ARG A 639 11.39 -13.48 -27.25
N SER A 640 10.96 -13.63 -26.00
CA SER A 640 9.67 -14.23 -25.68
C SER A 640 8.54 -13.34 -26.21
N SER A 641 7.78 -13.86 -27.17
CA SER A 641 6.66 -13.21 -27.86
C SER A 641 5.50 -12.86 -26.93
#